data_AF-A0A8S1YED9-F1
#
_entry.id   AF-A0A8S1YED9-F1
#
_cell.length_a   1.000
_cell.length_b   1.000
_cell.length_c   1.000
_cell.angle_alpha   90.00
_cell.angle_beta   90.00
_cell.angle_gamma   90.00
#
_symmetry.space_group_name_H-M   'P 1'
#
loop_
_entity.id
_entity.type
_entity.pdbx_description
1 polymer ?
#
loop_
_entity_poly.entity_id
_entity_poly.type
_entity_poly.pdbx_seq_one_letter_code
_entity_poly.pdbx_strand_id
1 'polypeptide(L)'
;MNFEDDYVKHQMQNMKGVVKKKDRHLVEESLRKEYCEQNNIQYIPKEQHKQGKANEKYTYQVKDKNEARGQLRQDVQKQQDNQQEKQQQSKQQRQQKQNEQREQREEGDQKDNNKKSNNFQNRKNNKQQHQKGQGQQDKQQHNEKQQNEKQGNNNQQRHQSHNNNQPFVYPYTEGQQNNDHREVNDNHNDKERRNDKSNQQNRQNTTNNNNKNRNNNNQENNNQQRNQNNKSNTHQTEHIHYKQVRRDRRAEKHIRSVQSDQNKQFNKKRFNHYKNNNFDDDYNRLDEENSFEDDYYYKKEEKNQKQNYQRREYDQYGFDRKNNNDKRNNNNNNNRNWKGGRNNKKNRKNQDFEEYWTEKQIEKGKAENDIFEGIFIANEFTREKATIKCPIFKKKVHINSFIETNRAFHGALVAFKITKIKKTDEESEDDFEEEITQQIPLKNKKNENKKEIQQEISEKEENNDDWEDVDSQQEEEDDISEVSDLYVVKKVPLTKLQKLQKAQLVGKVVGVIKNPLQNRHIIGKLKFDEKQKSQVKEIKTKEELINYLEQNYYISFKCVNKRISFFNVKNLLTFNYELDNQEPVQKFIDYVSQRYFSAKFISWEKRSRYPYVELIKEVGVQGNIDVECEAILIENSVYDNEFSESCKEEMKAFTHDSIAKEREKRMDLTKEYICSIDPVTARDLDDALSINDLGNGIYEIGVHIADVSHFVLPNSEVDKEAILRTTSVYLVHKVIPMLPRILCEELCSLNRDVERLAFSVFFKMTSEGEVLWESFRAAKSIIKSCAQLSYDIVNQLIVGEIQQFSQGEARYKVAEGFDENVLKDKVLLLNTIAQKRREKRLEGSLTFEKSKLRFILNSDLFPTGYTEEKRGLAQFMVEEWMLLANQFVGKKLIQYDTKTAVLRQHISPKNEKLDYYRKLLEACGLEEMAKNLDVSTSRNLKLTMNKVNEIESEEIKLVLGFRLLKLMEAAQYFVVDETPENEWRHYALDFDVYTHFTSPIRRYPDVLVHRRLQIALEQQEIDQTGETRDKLKAIMQHCNDCKLNSRRVSDQCDQLFLALLLKANPVEVDGYILSLNKQQIEVIIPKYNLERKVELRNLKNTYKFTVEEIGENKFELIVSYNDPDDEKGVRLYFIKQFQQVKIKLSGTDTFPIEYQIQIIINNKVLI
;
A
#
# COMPACT_ATOMS: atom_id res chain seq x y z
N MET A 1 -5.62 25.48 -50.61
CA MET A 1 -4.26 25.24 -51.11
C MET A 1 -3.87 23.87 -50.59
N ASN A 2 -3.27 23.01 -51.43
CA ASN A 2 -3.02 21.62 -51.05
C ASN A 2 -1.69 21.48 -50.32
N PHE A 3 -1.70 21.80 -49.03
CA PHE A 3 -0.50 21.73 -48.19
C PHE A 3 0.14 20.34 -48.16
N GLU A 4 -0.65 19.27 -48.28
CA GLU A 4 -0.18 17.89 -48.47
C GLU A 4 0.64 17.72 -49.77
N ASP A 5 0.12 18.18 -50.92
CA ASP A 5 0.81 18.05 -52.21
C ASP A 5 2.12 18.84 -52.23
N ASP A 6 2.15 20.01 -51.58
CA ASP A 6 3.35 20.85 -51.52
C ASP A 6 4.37 20.34 -50.50
N TYR A 7 3.94 19.76 -49.37
CA TYR A 7 4.81 19.01 -48.45
C TYR A 7 5.48 17.83 -49.16
N VAL A 8 4.70 16.98 -49.85
CA VAL A 8 5.21 15.81 -50.58
C VAL A 8 6.16 16.24 -51.68
N LYS A 9 5.84 17.31 -52.45
CA LYS A 9 6.78 17.89 -53.43
C LYS A 9 8.07 18.38 -52.79
N HIS A 10 8.01 19.04 -51.63
CA HIS A 10 9.20 19.56 -50.96
C HIS A 10 10.14 18.42 -50.54
N GLN A 11 9.61 17.38 -49.87
CA GLN A 11 10.41 16.22 -49.48
C GLN A 11 10.92 15.42 -50.71
N MET A 12 10.11 15.31 -51.77
CA MET A 12 10.55 14.73 -53.06
C MET A 12 11.67 15.52 -53.74
N GLN A 13 11.72 16.84 -53.56
CA GLN A 13 12.80 17.67 -54.09
C GLN A 13 14.09 17.50 -53.26
N ASN A 14 13.97 17.34 -51.95
CA ASN A 14 15.10 17.08 -51.06
C ASN A 14 15.72 15.68 -51.27
N MET A 15 14.93 14.70 -51.74
CA MET A 15 15.39 13.33 -52.03
C MET A 15 15.88 13.10 -53.48
N LYS A 16 16.09 14.16 -54.27
CA LYS A 16 16.62 14.07 -55.65
C LYS A 16 18.00 13.39 -55.68
N GLY A 17 18.06 12.21 -56.29
CA GLY A 17 19.28 11.43 -56.50
C GLY A 17 19.27 10.06 -55.79
N VAL A 18 18.46 9.91 -54.73
CA VAL A 18 18.41 8.66 -53.94
C VAL A 18 17.28 7.73 -54.40
N VAL A 19 16.11 8.29 -54.76
CA VAL A 19 14.93 7.50 -55.14
C VAL A 19 14.98 7.10 -56.62
N LYS A 20 14.96 5.79 -56.90
CA LYS A 20 14.91 5.25 -58.27
C LYS A 20 13.54 5.54 -58.91
N LYS A 21 13.55 5.90 -60.20
CA LYS A 21 12.38 6.44 -60.92
C LYS A 21 11.12 5.55 -60.89
N LYS A 22 11.29 4.21 -60.78
CA LYS A 22 10.20 3.23 -60.68
C LYS A 22 9.53 3.16 -59.29
N ASP A 23 10.27 3.47 -58.23
CA ASP A 23 9.84 3.28 -56.84
C ASP A 23 9.19 4.56 -56.26
N ARG A 24 9.19 5.64 -57.03
CA ARG A 24 8.79 7.00 -56.61
C ARG A 24 7.33 7.10 -56.14
N HIS A 25 6.38 6.36 -56.72
CA HIS A 25 4.97 6.42 -56.29
C HIS A 25 4.83 5.97 -54.84
N LEU A 26 5.45 4.85 -54.46
CA LEU A 26 5.39 4.29 -53.11
C LEU A 26 5.96 5.27 -52.06
N VAL A 27 7.02 6.01 -52.41
CA VAL A 27 7.60 7.01 -51.51
C VAL A 27 6.74 8.28 -51.46
N GLU A 28 6.14 8.74 -52.57
CA GLU A 28 5.14 9.82 -52.55
C GLU A 28 3.88 9.45 -51.75
N GLU A 29 3.52 8.16 -51.72
CA GLU A 29 2.37 7.64 -50.99
C GLU A 29 2.66 7.51 -49.49
N SER A 30 3.85 7.01 -49.12
CA SER A 30 4.34 6.99 -47.74
C SER A 30 4.43 8.38 -47.12
N LEU A 31 4.93 9.38 -47.87
CA LEU A 31 5.00 10.78 -47.41
C LEU A 31 3.63 11.41 -47.14
N ARG A 32 2.59 11.00 -47.88
CA ARG A 32 1.20 11.45 -47.64
C ARG A 32 0.64 10.84 -46.36
N LYS A 33 0.92 9.55 -46.12
CA LYS A 33 0.53 8.86 -44.90
C LYS A 33 1.21 9.48 -43.67
N GLU A 34 2.52 9.74 -43.76
CA GLU A 34 3.28 10.46 -42.74
C GLU A 34 2.70 11.86 -42.47
N TYR A 35 2.42 12.64 -43.52
CA TYR A 35 1.80 13.97 -43.37
C TYR A 35 0.42 13.90 -42.69
N CYS A 36 -0.40 12.90 -43.04
CA CYS A 36 -1.70 12.68 -42.43
C CYS A 36 -1.58 12.28 -40.95
N GLU A 37 -0.69 11.34 -40.62
CA GLU A 37 -0.41 10.91 -39.24
C GLU A 37 0.13 12.07 -38.38
N GLN A 38 1.08 12.87 -38.89
CA GLN A 38 1.62 14.06 -38.20
C GLN A 38 0.58 15.15 -37.94
N ASN A 39 -0.51 15.22 -38.73
CA ASN A 39 -1.58 16.21 -38.57
C ASN A 39 -2.89 15.59 -38.03
N ASN A 40 -2.86 14.33 -37.61
CA ASN A 40 -4.01 13.57 -37.07
C ASN A 40 -5.22 13.49 -38.04
N ILE A 41 -4.94 13.42 -39.34
CA ILE A 41 -5.92 13.29 -40.44
C ILE A 41 -6.01 11.82 -40.87
N GLN A 42 -7.22 11.32 -41.16
CA GLN A 42 -7.39 9.96 -41.67
C GLN A 42 -6.86 9.84 -43.11
N TYR A 43 -5.80 9.05 -43.29
CA TYR A 43 -5.24 8.76 -44.61
C TYR A 43 -6.11 7.78 -45.41
N ILE A 44 -6.44 8.12 -46.66
CA ILE A 44 -7.23 7.28 -47.59
C ILE A 44 -6.38 6.98 -48.85
N PRO A 45 -6.06 5.70 -49.15
CA PRO A 45 -5.29 5.33 -50.34
C PRO A 45 -6.02 5.67 -51.65
N LYS A 46 -5.26 6.09 -52.67
CA LYS A 46 -5.85 6.59 -53.94
C LYS A 46 -6.59 5.53 -54.75
N GLU A 47 -6.38 4.24 -54.49
CA GLU A 47 -7.04 3.16 -55.24
C GLU A 47 -8.54 3.01 -54.89
N GLN A 48 -8.96 3.42 -53.68
CA GLN A 48 -10.37 3.37 -53.27
C GLN A 48 -11.26 4.39 -54.02
N HIS A 49 -10.68 5.37 -54.74
CA HIS A 49 -11.44 6.35 -55.53
C HIS A 49 -12.02 5.84 -56.86
N LYS A 50 -11.85 4.55 -57.20
CA LYS A 50 -12.34 3.97 -58.47
C LYS A 50 -13.71 3.27 -58.41
N GLN A 51 -14.27 3.03 -57.23
CA GLN A 51 -15.65 2.55 -57.06
C GLN A 51 -16.42 3.57 -56.21
N GLY A 52 -17.69 3.85 -56.56
CA GLY A 52 -18.50 4.87 -55.87
C GLY A 52 -18.64 6.22 -56.58
N LYS A 53 -18.71 6.26 -57.93
CA LYS A 53 -19.21 7.44 -58.67
C LYS A 53 -20.70 7.31 -58.99
N ALA A 54 -21.56 7.52 -58.00
CA ALA A 54 -23.00 7.77 -58.22
C ALA A 54 -23.62 8.56 -57.05
N ASN A 55 -24.66 9.33 -57.38
CA ASN A 55 -25.71 9.90 -56.53
C ASN A 55 -25.38 10.95 -55.43
N GLU A 56 -25.54 12.20 -55.86
CA GLU A 56 -26.38 13.25 -55.23
C GLU A 56 -25.99 13.94 -53.91
N LYS A 57 -25.49 15.17 -54.08
CA LYS A 57 -25.90 16.43 -53.42
C LYS A 57 -26.58 16.36 -52.03
N TYR A 58 -25.92 16.95 -51.04
CA TYR A 58 -26.59 17.88 -50.10
C TYR A 58 -25.83 19.20 -50.03
N THR A 59 -26.55 20.31 -49.85
CA THR A 59 -25.99 21.65 -49.68
C THR A 59 -26.41 22.21 -48.33
N TYR A 60 -25.45 22.75 -47.57
CA TYR A 60 -25.72 23.63 -46.43
C TYR A 60 -24.77 24.83 -46.42
N GLN A 61 -25.24 25.93 -45.82
CA GLN A 61 -24.76 27.28 -46.08
C GLN A 61 -23.69 27.76 -45.08
N VAL A 62 -23.02 28.87 -45.40
CA VAL A 62 -21.91 29.42 -44.63
C VAL A 62 -22.37 30.47 -43.61
N LYS A 63 -22.27 30.11 -42.33
CA LYS A 63 -22.06 30.97 -41.15
C LYS A 63 -21.26 30.13 -40.13
N ASP A 64 -20.12 30.54 -39.55
CA ASP A 64 -19.36 31.78 -39.70
C ASP A 64 -17.87 31.49 -39.97
N LYS A 65 -17.29 32.13 -40.99
CA LYS A 65 -15.87 31.96 -41.37
C LYS A 65 -14.95 33.09 -40.90
N ASN A 66 -15.50 34.09 -40.21
CA ASN A 66 -14.76 35.26 -39.72
C ASN A 66 -14.26 35.06 -38.29
N GLU A 67 -15.05 34.50 -37.38
CA GLU A 67 -14.62 34.23 -36.00
C GLU A 67 -13.47 33.21 -35.94
N ALA A 68 -13.60 32.08 -36.64
CA ALA A 68 -12.52 31.08 -36.74
C ALA A 68 -11.22 31.66 -37.33
N ARG A 69 -11.30 32.71 -38.17
CA ARG A 69 -10.13 33.45 -38.67
C ARG A 69 -9.59 34.49 -37.68
N GLY A 70 -10.43 34.95 -36.75
CA GLY A 70 -10.05 35.75 -35.59
C GLY A 70 -9.24 34.92 -34.59
N GLN A 71 -9.80 33.80 -34.11
CA GLN A 71 -9.12 32.84 -33.22
C GLN A 71 -7.74 32.45 -33.78
N LEU A 72 -7.69 31.92 -35.01
CA LEU A 72 -6.43 31.41 -35.57
C LEU A 72 -5.34 32.50 -35.71
N ARG A 73 -5.73 33.77 -35.88
CA ARG A 73 -4.78 34.90 -35.87
C ARG A 73 -4.32 35.26 -34.47
N GLN A 74 -5.22 35.27 -33.48
CA GLN A 74 -4.84 35.50 -32.09
C GLN A 74 -3.94 34.39 -31.56
N ASP A 75 -4.18 33.14 -31.92
CA ASP A 75 -3.40 32.01 -31.40
C ASP A 75 -2.02 31.91 -32.07
N VAL A 76 -1.89 32.24 -33.36
CA VAL A 76 -0.58 32.43 -34.01
C VAL A 76 0.18 33.61 -33.41
N GLN A 77 -0.49 34.72 -33.09
CA GLN A 77 0.15 35.86 -32.43
C GLN A 77 0.65 35.48 -31.03
N LYS A 78 -0.19 34.87 -30.19
CA LYS A 78 0.21 34.34 -28.87
C LYS A 78 1.39 33.37 -28.94
N GLN A 79 1.49 32.54 -29.98
CA GLN A 79 2.64 31.65 -30.16
C GLN A 79 3.93 32.42 -30.50
N GLN A 80 3.85 33.48 -31.30
CA GLN A 80 5.01 34.34 -31.59
C GLN A 80 5.42 35.16 -30.36
N ASP A 81 4.45 35.71 -29.62
CA ASP A 81 4.71 36.49 -28.40
C ASP A 81 5.38 35.61 -27.32
N ASN A 82 4.85 34.39 -27.08
CA ASN A 82 5.47 33.40 -26.20
C ASN A 82 6.90 33.00 -26.61
N GLN A 83 7.22 32.99 -27.92
CA GLN A 83 8.60 32.75 -28.37
C GLN A 83 9.50 33.96 -28.12
N GLN A 84 9.00 35.19 -28.26
CA GLN A 84 9.74 36.40 -27.92
C GLN A 84 10.00 36.51 -26.42
N GLU A 85 9.00 36.25 -25.57
CA GLU A 85 9.19 36.23 -24.11
C GLU A 85 10.25 35.21 -23.68
N LYS A 86 10.21 33.98 -24.20
CA LYS A 86 11.23 32.96 -23.89
C LYS A 86 12.64 33.39 -24.33
N GLN A 87 12.76 34.13 -25.44
CA GLN A 87 14.05 34.72 -25.85
C GLN A 87 14.47 35.89 -24.94
N GLN A 88 13.55 36.71 -24.45
CA GLN A 88 13.84 37.79 -23.50
C GLN A 88 14.25 37.24 -22.12
N GLN A 89 13.52 36.27 -21.58
CA GLN A 89 13.86 35.56 -20.33
C GLN A 89 15.24 34.90 -20.43
N SER A 90 15.55 34.24 -21.55
CA SER A 90 16.89 33.65 -21.77
C SER A 90 18.01 34.70 -21.82
N LYS A 91 17.74 35.90 -22.37
CA LYS A 91 18.69 37.03 -22.31
C LYS A 91 18.84 37.57 -20.89
N GLN A 92 17.74 37.78 -20.16
CA GLN A 92 17.76 38.25 -18.76
C GLN A 92 18.53 37.29 -17.85
N GLN A 93 18.29 35.98 -17.94
CA GLN A 93 19.04 34.97 -17.15
C GLN A 93 20.55 34.96 -17.46
N ARG A 94 20.94 35.17 -18.73
CA ARG A 94 22.36 35.32 -19.10
C ARG A 94 22.96 36.61 -18.52
N GLN A 95 22.17 37.68 -18.44
CA GLN A 95 22.61 38.97 -17.93
C GLN A 95 22.69 38.99 -16.40
N GLN A 96 21.75 38.34 -15.69
CA GLN A 96 21.86 38.06 -14.25
C GLN A 96 23.12 37.26 -13.94
N LYS A 97 23.38 36.15 -14.63
CA LYS A 97 24.61 35.36 -14.42
C LYS A 97 25.91 36.12 -14.71
N GLN A 98 25.88 37.15 -15.58
CA GLN A 98 27.03 38.04 -15.79
C GLN A 98 27.17 39.09 -14.68
N ASN A 99 26.07 39.55 -14.08
CA ASN A 99 26.10 40.44 -12.92
C ASN A 99 26.55 39.71 -11.65
N GLU A 100 26.01 38.52 -11.37
CA GLU A 100 26.44 37.64 -10.27
C GLU A 100 27.97 37.37 -10.34
N GLN A 101 28.50 37.10 -11.54
CA GLN A 101 29.94 36.91 -11.76
C GLN A 101 30.78 38.19 -11.69
N ARG A 102 30.16 39.38 -11.69
CA ARG A 102 30.83 40.66 -11.40
C ARG A 102 30.80 40.94 -9.89
N GLU A 103 29.64 40.82 -9.26
CA GLU A 103 29.45 41.01 -7.82
C GLU A 103 30.37 40.08 -7.02
N GLN A 104 30.50 38.80 -7.42
CA GLN A 104 31.44 37.86 -6.79
C GLN A 104 32.92 38.24 -6.96
N ARG A 105 33.29 38.97 -8.02
CA ARG A 105 34.65 39.51 -8.22
C ARG A 105 34.87 40.77 -7.40
N GLU A 106 33.91 41.68 -7.39
CA GLU A 106 33.95 42.92 -6.62
C GLU A 106 33.96 42.63 -5.11
N GLU A 107 33.21 41.63 -4.62
CA GLU A 107 33.35 41.11 -3.26
C GLU A 107 34.76 40.54 -3.00
N GLY A 108 35.34 39.81 -3.96
CA GLY A 108 36.70 39.27 -3.86
C GLY A 108 37.74 40.37 -3.68
N ASP A 109 37.70 41.38 -4.55
CA ASP A 109 38.59 42.54 -4.51
C ASP A 109 38.38 43.39 -3.24
N GLN A 110 37.14 43.54 -2.76
CA GLN A 110 36.85 44.18 -1.46
C GLN A 110 37.41 43.36 -0.29
N LYS A 111 37.23 42.04 -0.28
CA LYS A 111 37.75 41.15 0.77
C LYS A 111 39.28 41.18 0.83
N ASP A 112 39.96 41.22 -0.31
CA ASP A 112 41.43 41.34 -0.36
C ASP A 112 41.95 42.75 -0.08
N ASN A 113 41.21 43.81 -0.45
CA ASN A 113 41.57 45.17 -0.03
C ASN A 113 41.38 45.39 1.48
N ASN A 114 40.34 44.80 2.09
CA ASN A 114 40.17 44.79 3.55
C ASN A 114 41.28 44.00 4.26
N LYS A 115 41.71 42.84 3.73
CA LYS A 115 42.92 42.13 4.23
C LYS A 115 44.18 42.99 4.12
N LYS A 116 44.37 43.73 3.02
CA LYS A 116 45.52 44.65 2.85
C LYS A 116 45.48 45.81 3.85
N SER A 117 44.30 46.41 4.09
CA SER A 117 44.12 47.47 5.08
C SER A 117 44.41 46.99 6.50
N ASN A 118 43.81 45.87 6.93
CA ASN A 118 44.02 45.31 8.26
C ASN A 118 45.50 44.93 8.50
N ASN A 119 46.18 44.37 7.49
CA ASN A 119 47.62 44.12 7.57
C ASN A 119 48.45 45.41 7.65
N PHE A 120 48.02 46.50 7.02
CA PHE A 120 48.69 47.80 7.12
C PHE A 120 48.47 48.46 8.49
N GLN A 121 47.28 48.35 9.06
CA GLN A 121 46.96 48.82 10.42
C GLN A 121 47.71 48.01 11.48
N ASN A 122 47.74 46.68 11.40
CA ASN A 122 48.56 45.85 12.29
C ASN A 122 50.06 46.16 12.17
N ARG A 123 50.58 46.42 10.96
CA ARG A 123 51.97 46.87 10.77
C ARG A 123 52.24 48.28 11.32
N LYS A 124 51.26 49.18 11.37
CA LYS A 124 51.38 50.47 12.07
C LYS A 124 51.39 50.29 13.59
N ASN A 125 50.46 49.50 14.14
CA ASN A 125 50.36 49.26 15.58
C ASN A 125 51.62 48.59 16.14
N ASN A 126 52.13 47.54 15.47
CA ASN A 126 53.37 46.88 15.91
C ASN A 126 54.61 47.79 15.79
N LYS A 127 54.64 48.74 14.83
CA LYS A 127 55.70 49.76 14.77
C LYS A 127 55.60 50.78 15.91
N GLN A 128 54.39 51.20 16.29
CA GLN A 128 54.20 52.11 17.43
C GLN A 128 54.51 51.44 18.79
N GLN A 129 54.25 50.14 18.94
CA GLN A 129 54.68 49.39 20.13
C GLN A 129 56.21 49.21 20.18
N HIS A 130 56.87 48.84 19.08
CA HIS A 130 58.33 48.72 19.06
C HIS A 130 59.05 50.06 19.31
N GLN A 131 58.49 51.20 18.90
CA GLN A 131 59.05 52.53 19.18
C GLN A 131 58.84 53.04 20.62
N LYS A 132 58.19 52.27 21.51
CA LYS A 132 58.09 52.58 22.95
C LYS A 132 58.76 51.55 23.87
N GLY A 133 59.33 50.47 23.31
CA GLY A 133 59.97 49.39 24.10
C GLY A 133 61.49 49.50 24.28
N GLN A 134 62.20 50.27 23.43
CA GLN A 134 63.65 50.43 23.54
C GLN A 134 64.03 51.52 24.55
N GLY A 135 63.84 51.21 25.83
CA GLY A 135 64.10 52.13 26.94
C GLY A 135 64.44 51.45 28.28
N GLN A 136 64.65 50.13 28.31
CA GLN A 136 65.12 49.40 29.50
C GLN A 136 65.69 48.01 29.12
N GLN A 137 66.98 47.98 28.79
CA GLN A 137 67.85 46.84 29.08
C GLN A 137 68.98 47.36 29.96
N ASP A 138 68.99 46.95 31.24
CA ASP A 138 70.20 46.75 32.05
C ASP A 138 69.83 46.40 33.51
N LYS A 139 69.69 45.09 33.77
CA LYS A 139 70.35 44.35 34.88
C LYS A 139 69.78 42.94 35.09
N GLN A 140 70.72 42.00 35.22
CA GLN A 140 70.69 40.77 36.05
C GLN A 140 69.65 39.69 35.66
N GLN A 141 70.08 38.54 35.12
CA GLN A 141 70.75 37.40 35.80
C GLN A 141 69.75 36.55 36.62
N HIS A 142 69.42 35.32 36.22
CA HIS A 142 70.20 34.06 36.18
C HIS A 142 70.07 33.24 37.47
N ASN A 143 69.40 32.08 37.35
CA ASN A 143 69.63 30.75 37.95
C ASN A 143 68.31 29.96 37.81
N GLU A 144 68.22 28.71 37.32
CA GLU A 144 68.93 27.47 37.69
C GLU A 144 68.65 27.02 39.14
N LYS A 145 68.43 25.73 39.50
CA LYS A 145 68.08 24.45 38.82
C LYS A 145 67.85 23.43 39.97
N GLN A 146 67.41 22.19 39.66
CA GLN A 146 67.30 21.03 40.59
C GLN A 146 66.14 21.17 41.62
N GLN A 147 65.55 20.10 42.22
CA GLN A 147 66.05 18.74 42.50
C GLN A 147 65.00 17.60 42.41
N ASN A 148 65.51 16.40 42.09
CA ASN A 148 65.15 15.05 42.61
C ASN A 148 63.79 14.37 42.29
N GLU A 149 63.79 13.04 42.51
CA GLU A 149 62.81 12.07 42.01
C GLU A 149 62.12 11.23 43.13
N LYS A 150 61.15 10.40 42.69
CA LYS A 150 60.79 9.04 43.16
C LYS A 150 59.77 8.83 44.31
N GLN A 151 58.73 8.07 43.90
CA GLN A 151 57.95 7.06 44.64
C GLN A 151 56.96 7.52 45.74
N GLY A 152 55.72 7.03 45.62
CA GLY A 152 54.63 7.15 46.59
C GLY A 152 53.33 6.54 46.03
N ASN A 153 52.65 5.69 46.80
CA ASN A 153 51.48 4.92 46.34
C ASN A 153 50.13 5.58 46.65
N ASN A 154 49.13 5.19 45.84
CA ASN A 154 47.69 5.12 46.13
C ASN A 154 46.82 6.40 46.23
N ASN A 155 45.60 6.20 45.74
CA ASN A 155 44.51 7.15 45.56
C ASN A 155 44.08 7.95 46.80
N GLN A 156 43.89 9.26 46.57
CA GLN A 156 42.69 10.04 46.90
C GLN A 156 41.89 9.69 48.18
N GLN A 157 41.96 10.56 49.20
CA GLN A 157 40.74 11.10 49.85
C GLN A 157 41.00 12.30 50.78
N ARG A 158 40.03 13.25 50.77
CA ARG A 158 39.57 14.12 51.88
C ARG A 158 40.43 15.29 52.44
N HIS A 159 39.70 16.38 52.74
CA HIS A 159 39.89 17.36 53.83
C HIS A 159 41.12 18.31 53.75
N GLN A 160 41.13 19.53 54.32
CA GLN A 160 40.13 20.25 55.13
C GLN A 160 40.21 21.80 54.97
N SER A 161 39.09 22.44 55.31
CA SER A 161 38.82 23.86 55.62
C SER A 161 39.76 24.49 56.68
N HIS A 162 39.85 25.82 56.93
CA HIS A 162 39.01 27.00 56.59
C HIS A 162 39.88 28.12 55.91
N ASN A 163 39.78 29.46 56.03
CA ASN A 163 38.96 30.46 56.79
C ASN A 163 39.14 31.87 56.12
N ASN A 164 38.47 33.01 56.41
CA ASN A 164 37.42 33.41 57.37
C ASN A 164 36.67 34.70 56.88
N ASN A 165 35.65 35.14 57.63
CA ASN A 165 34.98 36.47 57.65
C ASN A 165 34.07 36.94 56.48
N GLN A 166 32.98 37.61 56.88
CA GLN A 166 31.85 38.19 56.10
C GLN A 166 31.77 39.73 56.39
N PRO A 167 30.62 40.48 56.33
CA PRO A 167 29.28 40.25 55.73
C PRO A 167 28.64 41.44 54.96
N PHE A 168 27.51 41.17 54.26
CA PHE A 168 26.16 41.81 54.35
C PHE A 168 25.29 41.26 53.16
N VAL A 169 24.05 40.71 53.22
CA VAL A 169 22.79 40.91 54.02
C VAL A 169 21.89 42.00 53.36
N TYR A 170 20.59 41.82 52.99
CA TYR A 170 19.54 40.78 53.24
C TYR A 170 18.47 40.68 52.08
N PRO A 171 17.33 39.93 52.16
CA PRO A 171 16.46 39.51 51.03
C PRO A 171 15.02 40.13 51.09
N TYR A 172 13.88 39.49 50.71
CA TYR A 172 13.23 38.30 51.30
C TYR A 172 12.08 37.73 50.42
N THR A 173 11.70 36.47 50.68
CA THR A 173 10.39 35.84 50.39
C THR A 173 9.58 35.71 51.72
N GLU A 174 8.50 34.96 51.95
CA GLU A 174 7.65 34.01 51.21
C GLU A 174 6.29 33.88 51.95
N GLY A 175 5.29 33.13 51.44
CA GLY A 175 4.09 32.80 52.23
C GLY A 175 2.94 32.12 51.45
N GLN A 176 2.27 31.16 52.09
CA GLN A 176 1.15 30.39 51.51
C GLN A 176 -0.09 30.35 52.43
N GLN A 177 -1.24 30.06 51.80
CA GLN A 177 -2.41 29.30 52.32
C GLN A 177 -3.52 29.96 53.17
N ASN A 178 -4.73 29.44 52.89
CA ASN A 178 -5.94 29.26 53.71
C ASN A 178 -6.91 30.44 54.00
N ASN A 179 -7.92 30.52 53.14
CA ASN A 179 -9.37 30.36 53.43
C ASN A 179 -10.12 31.09 54.56
N ASP A 180 -11.30 31.56 54.13
CA ASP A 180 -12.63 31.56 54.77
C ASP A 180 -13.19 32.74 55.60
N HIS A 181 -14.35 33.20 55.10
CA HIS A 181 -15.56 33.70 55.79
C HIS A 181 -15.64 35.11 56.41
N ARG A 182 -16.59 35.89 55.84
CA ARG A 182 -17.53 36.85 56.48
C ARG A 182 -16.94 38.17 57.05
N GLU A 183 -17.67 39.29 57.16
CA GLU A 183 -19.00 39.73 56.67
C GLU A 183 -19.10 41.28 56.73
N VAL A 184 -20.13 41.86 56.11
CA VAL A 184 -20.87 43.09 56.57
C VAL A 184 -20.17 44.48 56.58
N ASN A 185 -20.74 45.38 55.77
CA ASN A 185 -20.91 46.85 55.96
C ASN A 185 -19.66 47.78 55.98
N ASP A 186 -19.75 49.10 55.73
CA ASP A 186 -20.88 49.98 55.32
C ASP A 186 -20.36 51.28 54.65
N ASN A 187 -21.17 51.90 53.76
CA ASN A 187 -21.31 53.37 53.50
C ASN A 187 -20.05 54.27 53.25
N HIS A 188 -20.11 55.48 52.67
CA HIS A 188 -21.16 56.32 52.09
C HIS A 188 -20.52 57.40 51.17
N ASN A 189 -21.20 57.78 50.08
CA ASN A 189 -21.22 59.15 49.48
C ASN A 189 -19.86 59.75 48.97
N ASP A 190 -19.79 60.86 48.21
CA ASP A 190 -20.83 61.77 47.71
C ASP A 190 -20.52 62.36 46.28
N LYS A 191 -21.33 63.33 45.84
CA LYS A 191 -21.24 64.17 44.60
C LYS A 191 -19.91 65.00 44.58
N GLU A 192 -19.48 65.75 43.54
CA GLU A 192 -20.08 66.55 42.45
C GLU A 192 -19.17 66.50 41.18
N ARG A 193 -19.55 66.75 39.90
CA ARG A 193 -20.42 67.72 39.18
C ARG A 193 -19.74 69.08 38.87
N ARG A 194 -19.88 69.56 37.61
CA ARG A 194 -19.48 70.89 37.02
C ARG A 194 -17.99 71.08 36.64
N ASN A 195 -17.61 71.96 35.69
CA ASN A 195 -18.24 72.42 34.42
C ASN A 195 -17.21 73.20 33.54
N ASP A 196 -17.59 73.52 32.29
CA ASP A 196 -16.98 74.55 31.39
C ASP A 196 -15.53 74.29 30.87
N LYS A 197 -15.15 74.55 29.60
CA LYS A 197 -15.29 75.69 28.65
C LYS A 197 -14.43 76.90 29.05
N SER A 198 -13.66 77.55 28.16
CA SER A 198 -13.44 77.36 26.70
C SER A 198 -12.24 78.20 26.21
N ASN A 199 -11.96 78.17 24.89
CA ASN A 199 -11.21 79.20 24.14
C ASN A 199 -9.68 79.29 24.39
N GLN A 200 -8.85 79.85 23.50
CA GLN A 200 -9.13 80.57 22.23
C GLN A 200 -7.94 80.44 21.23
N GLN A 201 -8.22 80.57 19.93
CA GLN A 201 -7.47 81.33 18.86
C GLN A 201 -5.92 81.34 18.82
N ASN A 202 -5.21 81.49 17.69
CA ASN A 202 -5.42 82.10 16.36
C ASN A 202 -4.32 81.52 15.40
N ARG A 203 -4.19 81.73 14.08
CA ARG A 203 -4.63 82.78 13.14
C ARG A 203 -4.50 82.26 11.67
N GLN A 204 -5.31 82.78 10.75
CA GLN A 204 -4.97 83.42 9.44
C GLN A 204 -3.74 82.91 8.62
N ASN A 205 -3.69 82.85 7.28
CA ASN A 205 -4.52 83.34 6.15
C ASN A 205 -3.98 82.69 4.81
N THR A 206 -4.37 82.93 3.54
CA THR A 206 -5.25 83.91 2.82
C THR A 206 -5.67 83.37 1.41
N THR A 207 -6.97 83.48 1.04
CA THR A 207 -7.58 83.98 -0.24
C THR A 207 -6.98 83.64 -1.64
N ASN A 208 -7.75 83.01 -2.57
CA ASN A 208 -8.64 83.61 -3.63
C ASN A 208 -7.93 83.84 -5.00
N ASN A 209 -8.56 83.86 -6.19
CA ASN A 209 -9.96 83.60 -6.64
C ASN A 209 -10.02 83.36 -8.18
N ASN A 210 -11.24 83.12 -8.71
CA ASN A 210 -11.70 83.44 -10.09
C ASN A 210 -11.25 82.54 -11.27
N ASN A 211 -12.06 82.27 -12.32
CA ASN A 211 -13.54 82.34 -12.53
C ASN A 211 -13.94 81.64 -13.86
N LYS A 212 -15.26 81.47 -14.11
CA LYS A 212 -15.95 81.05 -15.37
C LYS A 212 -15.74 79.57 -15.74
N ASN A 213 -16.74 78.75 -16.07
CA ASN A 213 -18.18 78.90 -16.41
C ASN A 213 -18.94 77.61 -15.93
N ARG A 214 -20.27 77.48 -15.85
CA ARG A 214 -21.45 78.31 -16.21
C ARG A 214 -22.70 77.88 -15.40
N ASN A 215 -23.76 78.69 -15.47
CA ASN A 215 -25.23 78.46 -15.42
C ASN A 215 -25.81 77.06 -15.07
N ASN A 216 -26.97 76.92 -14.41
CA ASN A 216 -27.87 77.87 -13.71
C ASN A 216 -28.93 77.12 -12.87
N ASN A 217 -29.62 77.86 -11.98
CA ASN A 217 -31.04 77.85 -11.56
C ASN A 217 -31.99 76.69 -11.95
N ASN A 218 -33.13 76.43 -11.31
CA ASN A 218 -33.82 76.75 -10.03
C ASN A 218 -35.32 76.42 -10.31
N GLN A 219 -36.14 76.22 -9.27
CA GLN A 219 -37.62 76.37 -9.28
C GLN A 219 -38.55 75.42 -10.09
N GLU A 220 -39.55 74.93 -9.33
CA GLU A 220 -41.00 74.96 -9.62
C GLU A 220 -41.74 73.88 -10.43
N ASN A 221 -42.94 73.58 -9.87
CA ASN A 221 -44.20 73.17 -10.52
C ASN A 221 -44.26 71.85 -11.31
N ASN A 222 -45.41 71.17 -11.45
CA ASN A 222 -46.63 70.94 -10.65
C ASN A 222 -47.59 70.18 -11.58
N ASN A 223 -48.23 69.10 -11.12
CA ASN A 223 -49.39 68.45 -11.76
C ASN A 223 -49.16 67.79 -13.15
N GLN A 224 -49.94 66.79 -13.58
CA GLN A 224 -51.24 66.30 -13.10
C GLN A 224 -51.31 64.76 -12.92
N GLN A 225 -51.95 64.32 -11.82
CA GLN A 225 -52.92 63.20 -11.71
C GLN A 225 -52.47 61.76 -12.10
N ARG A 226 -52.92 60.65 -11.46
CA ARG A 226 -53.83 60.31 -10.34
C ARG A 226 -53.53 58.81 -9.99
N ASN A 227 -53.81 58.20 -8.82
CA ASN A 227 -54.48 58.62 -7.58
C ASN A 227 -54.16 57.60 -6.44
N GLN A 228 -54.03 58.06 -5.17
CA GLN A 228 -54.53 57.41 -3.92
C GLN A 228 -54.01 56.00 -3.50
N ASN A 229 -53.96 55.58 -2.22
CA ASN A 229 -54.08 56.27 -0.91
C ASN A 229 -53.52 55.42 0.26
N ASN A 230 -53.14 56.10 1.36
CA ASN A 230 -53.18 55.70 2.78
C ASN A 230 -52.47 54.43 3.36
N LYS A 231 -51.67 54.70 4.42
CA LYS A 231 -51.54 54.02 5.74
C LYS A 231 -52.52 52.84 6.00
N SER A 232 -52.16 51.72 6.65
CA SER A 232 -51.58 51.63 8.02
C SER A 232 -51.34 50.17 8.51
N ASN A 233 -50.40 49.98 9.44
CA ASN A 233 -50.32 49.00 10.56
C ASN A 233 -50.56 47.46 10.42
N THR A 234 -49.84 46.76 11.31
CA THR A 234 -50.13 45.48 12.01
C THR A 234 -49.96 44.09 11.34
N HIS A 235 -49.15 43.27 12.06
CA HIS A 235 -49.16 41.81 12.24
C HIS A 235 -48.69 40.82 11.15
N GLN A 236 -47.61 40.10 11.52
CA GLN A 236 -47.45 38.63 11.50
C GLN A 236 -48.22 37.79 10.45
N THR A 237 -47.49 37.12 9.53
CA THR A 237 -47.15 35.68 9.65
C THR A 237 -46.39 35.09 8.42
N GLU A 238 -45.39 34.25 8.74
CA GLU A 238 -44.95 32.99 8.08
C GLU A 238 -44.66 32.82 6.56
N HIS A 239 -43.41 32.35 6.32
CA HIS A 239 -42.99 31.27 5.40
C HIS A 239 -43.45 31.22 3.92
N ILE A 240 -42.60 31.77 3.04
CA ILE A 240 -42.49 31.32 1.62
C ILE A 240 -41.03 31.02 1.23
N HIS A 241 -40.47 29.91 1.76
CA HIS A 241 -39.24 29.30 1.21
C HIS A 241 -39.23 27.77 1.11
N TYR A 242 -40.19 27.07 1.74
CA TYR A 242 -40.28 25.61 1.69
C TYR A 242 -40.94 25.02 0.42
N LYS A 243 -41.45 25.85 -0.49
CA LYS A 243 -42.13 25.40 -1.74
C LYS A 243 -41.22 25.27 -2.96
N GLN A 244 -40.04 25.89 -2.96
CA GLN A 244 -39.11 25.82 -4.10
C GLN A 244 -38.31 24.51 -4.08
N VAL A 245 -37.56 24.24 -2.99
CA VAL A 245 -36.79 23.00 -2.77
C VAL A 245 -37.63 21.72 -2.93
N ARG A 246 -38.94 21.80 -2.66
CA ARG A 246 -39.89 20.67 -2.80
C ARG A 246 -40.41 20.46 -4.23
N ARG A 247 -40.17 21.40 -5.16
CA ARG A 247 -40.33 21.23 -6.61
C ARG A 247 -39.09 20.59 -7.22
N ASP A 248 -37.89 21.05 -6.84
CA ASP A 248 -36.64 20.56 -7.42
C ASP A 248 -36.38 19.09 -7.02
N ARG A 249 -36.56 18.75 -5.73
CA ARG A 249 -36.58 17.34 -5.28
C ARG A 249 -37.70 16.49 -5.88
N ARG A 250 -38.75 17.10 -6.46
CA ARG A 250 -39.78 16.39 -7.23
C ARG A 250 -39.34 16.17 -8.68
N ALA A 251 -38.62 17.10 -9.30
CA ALA A 251 -38.00 16.90 -10.61
C ALA A 251 -36.95 15.78 -10.56
N GLU A 252 -36.05 15.78 -9.58
CA GLU A 252 -35.04 14.71 -9.42
C GLU A 252 -35.68 13.34 -9.14
N LYS A 253 -36.71 13.27 -8.29
CA LYS A 253 -37.46 12.01 -8.09
C LYS A 253 -38.23 11.58 -9.33
N HIS A 254 -38.73 12.51 -10.15
CA HIS A 254 -39.32 12.15 -11.45
C HIS A 254 -38.28 11.61 -12.42
N ILE A 255 -37.09 12.21 -12.52
CA ILE A 255 -36.02 11.74 -13.40
C ILE A 255 -35.57 10.32 -12.98
N ARG A 256 -35.36 10.08 -11.67
CA ARG A 256 -35.01 8.74 -11.17
C ARG A 256 -36.15 7.73 -11.32
N SER A 257 -37.41 8.12 -11.13
CA SER A 257 -38.54 7.19 -11.36
C SER A 257 -38.66 6.84 -12.85
N VAL A 258 -38.61 7.85 -13.74
CA VAL A 258 -38.67 7.68 -15.20
C VAL A 258 -37.52 6.81 -15.71
N GLN A 259 -36.29 6.99 -15.23
CA GLN A 259 -35.18 6.08 -15.57
C GLN A 259 -35.42 4.65 -15.03
N SER A 260 -35.96 4.49 -13.81
CA SER A 260 -36.29 3.16 -13.28
C SER A 260 -37.43 2.46 -14.05
N ASP A 261 -38.42 3.23 -14.52
CA ASP A 261 -39.59 2.71 -15.21
C ASP A 261 -39.34 2.55 -16.72
N GLN A 262 -38.46 3.33 -17.33
CA GLN A 262 -37.91 3.07 -18.67
C GLN A 262 -37.08 1.79 -18.68
N ASN A 263 -36.21 1.55 -17.69
CA ASN A 263 -35.48 0.28 -17.58
C ASN A 263 -36.42 -0.92 -17.33
N LYS A 264 -37.48 -0.76 -16.53
CA LYS A 264 -38.53 -1.79 -16.38
C LYS A 264 -39.34 -2.01 -17.66
N GLN A 265 -39.63 -0.96 -18.44
CA GLN A 265 -40.32 -1.09 -19.73
C GLN A 265 -39.45 -1.71 -20.82
N PHE A 266 -38.13 -1.42 -20.86
CA PHE A 266 -37.19 -2.12 -21.74
C PHE A 266 -37.14 -3.62 -21.41
N ASN A 267 -37.02 -3.98 -20.14
CA ASN A 267 -37.02 -5.39 -19.72
C ASN A 267 -38.37 -6.10 -19.93
N LYS A 268 -39.50 -5.39 -19.93
CA LYS A 268 -40.80 -5.97 -20.35
C LYS A 268 -41.01 -6.05 -21.86
N LYS A 269 -40.45 -5.13 -22.66
CA LYS A 269 -40.57 -5.17 -24.12
C LYS A 269 -39.77 -6.30 -24.78
N ARG A 270 -38.75 -6.86 -24.11
CA ARG A 270 -37.97 -7.99 -24.62
C ARG A 270 -38.54 -9.39 -24.29
N PHE A 271 -39.70 -9.46 -23.62
CA PHE A 271 -40.25 -10.72 -23.08
C PHE A 271 -41.67 -11.08 -23.59
N ASN A 272 -42.18 -10.39 -24.61
CA ASN A 272 -43.58 -10.55 -25.05
C ASN A 272 -43.73 -10.57 -26.59
N HIS A 273 -42.86 -11.30 -27.29
CA HIS A 273 -43.00 -11.54 -28.74
C HIS A 273 -42.58 -12.95 -29.21
N TYR A 274 -42.97 -13.98 -28.46
CA TYR A 274 -43.05 -15.36 -28.97
C TYR A 274 -44.19 -16.11 -28.27
N LYS A 275 -45.44 -15.87 -28.72
CA LYS A 275 -46.55 -16.81 -28.61
C LYS A 275 -47.70 -16.40 -29.54
N ASN A 276 -48.07 -17.32 -30.43
CA ASN A 276 -49.15 -17.23 -31.43
C ASN A 276 -48.85 -16.19 -32.53
N ASN A 277 -49.16 -16.40 -33.82
CA ASN A 277 -50.26 -17.19 -34.38
C ASN A 277 -49.83 -18.31 -35.35
N ASN A 278 -50.81 -19.12 -35.72
CA ASN A 278 -50.75 -20.21 -36.71
C ASN A 278 -51.01 -19.69 -38.14
N PHE A 279 -50.37 -20.37 -39.10
CA PHE A 279 -50.89 -20.85 -40.40
C PHE A 279 -51.67 -19.94 -41.39
N ASP A 280 -51.51 -20.30 -42.66
CA ASP A 280 -52.30 -19.97 -43.86
C ASP A 280 -52.25 -18.48 -44.34
N ASP A 281 -52.06 -18.16 -45.63
CA ASP A 281 -51.95 -19.04 -46.80
C ASP A 281 -51.13 -18.46 -47.98
N ASP A 282 -50.58 -19.40 -48.76
CA ASP A 282 -50.26 -19.42 -50.20
C ASP A 282 -49.25 -18.52 -50.98
N TYR A 283 -48.51 -19.24 -51.85
CA TYR A 283 -47.92 -18.95 -53.18
C TYR A 283 -46.86 -17.86 -53.51
N ASN A 284 -45.73 -18.39 -54.04
CA ASN A 284 -44.96 -17.95 -55.24
C ASN A 284 -44.10 -16.66 -55.22
N ARG A 285 -42.91 -16.60 -55.87
CA ARG A 285 -41.95 -17.62 -56.35
C ARG A 285 -40.69 -16.90 -56.91
N LEU A 286 -39.48 -17.43 -56.64
CA LEU A 286 -38.18 -17.12 -57.31
C LEU A 286 -37.65 -15.67 -57.15
N ASP A 287 -36.35 -15.36 -57.19
CA ASP A 287 -35.08 -16.10 -56.94
C ASP A 287 -33.96 -15.05 -56.66
N GLU A 288 -32.83 -15.47 -56.07
CA GLU A 288 -31.45 -14.90 -56.11
C GLU A 288 -31.25 -13.35 -56.00
N GLU A 289 -30.46 -12.76 -55.09
CA GLU A 289 -29.13 -13.16 -54.56
C GLU A 289 -28.82 -12.58 -53.14
N ASN A 290 -27.64 -12.95 -52.61
CA ASN A 290 -26.80 -12.24 -51.63
C ASN A 290 -27.20 -12.26 -50.13
N SER A 291 -26.99 -13.43 -49.53
CA SER A 291 -26.62 -13.59 -48.12
C SER A 291 -25.26 -12.94 -47.76
N PHE A 292 -25.09 -12.56 -46.50
CA PHE A 292 -23.77 -12.65 -45.84
C PHE A 292 -23.94 -13.07 -44.36
N GLU A 293 -23.00 -13.86 -43.84
CA GLU A 293 -23.14 -14.61 -42.58
C GLU A 293 -22.29 -14.02 -41.45
N ASP A 294 -22.86 -13.89 -40.25
CA ASP A 294 -22.14 -13.60 -39.00
C ASP A 294 -21.80 -14.93 -38.26
N ASP A 295 -20.71 -15.62 -38.63
CA ASP A 295 -20.19 -16.77 -37.84
C ASP A 295 -18.65 -16.90 -37.85
N TYR A 296 -17.95 -15.87 -37.34
CA TYR A 296 -16.51 -15.95 -37.07
C TYR A 296 -16.10 -15.22 -35.80
N TYR A 297 -15.84 -15.97 -34.71
CA TYR A 297 -14.53 -15.90 -34.00
C TYR A 297 -14.28 -16.99 -32.90
N TYR A 298 -15.05 -18.09 -32.84
CA TYR A 298 -14.86 -19.12 -31.80
C TYR A 298 -14.88 -20.58 -32.32
N LYS A 299 -14.06 -20.93 -33.33
CA LYS A 299 -13.85 -22.33 -33.79
C LYS A 299 -12.63 -22.56 -34.72
N LYS A 300 -11.38 -22.47 -34.21
CA LYS A 300 -10.18 -23.16 -34.79
C LYS A 300 -8.90 -23.00 -33.95
N GLU A 301 -8.73 -23.78 -32.89
CA GLU A 301 -7.38 -24.20 -32.39
C GLU A 301 -7.39 -25.34 -31.35
N GLU A 302 -8.54 -25.62 -30.73
CA GLU A 302 -8.64 -26.52 -29.55
C GLU A 302 -8.00 -27.91 -29.65
N LYS A 303 -7.90 -28.50 -30.86
CA LYS A 303 -7.55 -29.93 -30.99
C LYS A 303 -6.06 -30.26 -30.84
N ASN A 304 -5.15 -29.29 -30.99
CA ASN A 304 -3.70 -29.54 -30.81
C ASN A 304 -3.13 -28.99 -29.49
N GLN A 305 -3.78 -28.02 -28.84
CA GLN A 305 -3.28 -27.47 -27.56
C GLN A 305 -3.68 -28.31 -26.34
N LYS A 306 -4.89 -28.90 -26.33
CA LYS A 306 -5.46 -29.61 -25.16
C LYS A 306 -4.56 -30.75 -24.64
N GLN A 307 -3.83 -31.48 -25.48
CA GLN A 307 -2.95 -32.58 -25.03
C GLN A 307 -1.64 -32.11 -24.37
N ASN A 308 -1.08 -30.97 -24.77
CA ASN A 308 0.19 -30.48 -24.20
C ASN A 308 -0.02 -29.68 -22.90
N TYR A 309 -1.15 -28.98 -22.75
CA TYR A 309 -1.45 -28.24 -21.51
C TYR A 309 -1.84 -29.17 -20.35
N GLN A 310 -2.57 -30.26 -20.60
CA GLN A 310 -2.99 -31.20 -19.53
C GLN A 310 -1.82 -31.90 -18.81
N ARG A 311 -0.64 -32.02 -19.42
CA ARG A 311 0.56 -32.53 -18.71
C ARG A 311 1.12 -31.49 -17.74
N ARG A 312 1.28 -30.23 -18.18
CA ARG A 312 1.99 -29.18 -17.43
C ARG A 312 1.32 -28.78 -16.10
N GLU A 313 0.00 -28.85 -15.98
CA GLU A 313 -0.68 -28.49 -14.71
C GLU A 313 -0.42 -29.50 -13.57
N TYR A 314 -0.19 -30.78 -13.84
CA TYR A 314 0.09 -31.78 -12.80
C TYR A 314 1.55 -31.74 -12.34
N ASP A 315 2.49 -31.43 -13.24
CA ASP A 315 3.91 -31.23 -12.92
C ASP A 315 4.12 -30.07 -11.94
N GLN A 316 3.21 -29.09 -11.93
CA GLN A 316 3.22 -27.93 -11.02
C GLN A 316 3.02 -28.30 -9.53
N TYR A 317 2.64 -29.56 -9.22
CA TYR A 317 2.63 -30.11 -7.86
C TYR A 317 3.51 -31.38 -7.73
N GLY A 318 4.44 -31.60 -8.66
CA GLY A 318 5.59 -32.51 -8.49
C GLY A 318 5.38 -33.99 -8.80
N PHE A 319 4.40 -34.39 -9.65
CA PHE A 319 4.16 -35.82 -9.92
C PHE A 319 4.03 -36.20 -11.41
N ASP A 320 5.04 -36.92 -11.90
CA ASP A 320 5.18 -37.54 -13.22
C ASP A 320 4.03 -38.54 -13.51
N ARG A 321 3.00 -38.12 -14.28
CA ARG A 321 1.89 -39.00 -14.72
C ARG A 321 2.31 -39.91 -15.89
N LYS A 322 3.23 -40.84 -15.64
CA LYS A 322 3.55 -41.95 -16.57
C LYS A 322 2.45 -43.01 -16.58
N ASN A 323 1.37 -42.71 -17.32
CA ASN A 323 0.40 -43.72 -17.73
C ASN A 323 1.02 -44.60 -18.84
N ASN A 324 1.35 -45.85 -18.51
CA ASN A 324 1.63 -46.87 -19.50
C ASN A 324 0.34 -47.16 -20.29
N ASN A 325 0.33 -46.82 -21.59
CA ASN A 325 -0.68 -47.29 -22.53
C ASN A 325 -0.14 -47.29 -23.97
N ASP A 326 1.08 -47.82 -24.12
CA ASP A 326 1.68 -48.04 -25.44
C ASP A 326 0.88 -49.08 -26.22
N LYS A 327 0.25 -48.62 -27.30
CA LYS A 327 -0.44 -49.51 -28.25
C LYS A 327 0.59 -50.42 -28.90
N ARG A 328 0.38 -51.74 -28.79
CA ARG A 328 1.17 -52.74 -29.52
C ARG A 328 0.98 -52.56 -31.02
N ASN A 329 2.00 -52.01 -31.70
CA ASN A 329 2.21 -52.29 -33.12
C ASN A 329 3.13 -53.51 -33.23
N ASN A 330 2.68 -54.55 -33.93
CA ASN A 330 3.55 -55.64 -34.34
C ASN A 330 4.52 -55.15 -35.40
N ASN A 331 5.82 -55.43 -35.25
CA ASN A 331 6.62 -56.00 -36.34
C ASN A 331 7.97 -56.54 -35.85
N ASN A 332 8.28 -57.76 -36.30
CA ASN A 332 9.59 -58.40 -36.51
C ASN A 332 10.68 -58.35 -35.42
N ASN A 333 10.91 -59.54 -34.84
CA ASN A 333 12.20 -60.21 -34.69
C ASN A 333 13.44 -59.38 -34.29
N ASN A 334 13.95 -59.64 -33.08
CA ASN A 334 15.24 -60.34 -32.98
C ASN A 334 15.43 -61.03 -31.61
N ASN A 335 15.89 -62.29 -31.64
CA ASN A 335 16.21 -63.08 -30.45
C ASN A 335 17.60 -62.70 -29.90
N ARG A 336 17.69 -62.15 -28.68
CA ARG A 336 18.88 -62.31 -27.82
C ARG A 336 18.48 -62.48 -26.35
N ASN A 337 19.01 -63.54 -25.73
CA ASN A 337 18.78 -63.88 -24.33
C ASN A 337 19.48 -62.90 -23.39
N TRP A 338 18.82 -62.53 -22.28
CA TRP A 338 19.54 -62.29 -21.02
C TRP A 338 18.75 -62.80 -19.82
N LYS A 339 19.45 -63.14 -18.73
CA LYS A 339 18.93 -64.04 -17.69
C LYS A 339 18.39 -63.32 -16.46
N GLY A 340 17.20 -63.73 -16.02
CA GLY A 340 16.81 -63.88 -14.61
C GLY A 340 17.05 -62.73 -13.63
N GLY A 341 16.07 -61.84 -13.49
CA GLY A 341 15.90 -60.98 -12.31
C GLY A 341 14.56 -61.28 -11.62
N ARG A 342 14.54 -61.47 -10.30
CA ARG A 342 13.30 -61.76 -9.54
C ARG A 342 12.42 -60.51 -9.43
N ASN A 343 11.16 -60.62 -9.84
CA ASN A 343 10.17 -59.53 -9.74
C ASN A 343 9.72 -59.29 -8.29
N ASN A 344 10.45 -58.46 -7.54
CA ASN A 344 9.94 -57.86 -6.31
C ASN A 344 8.85 -56.83 -6.66
N LYS A 345 7.58 -57.22 -6.54
CA LYS A 345 6.45 -56.27 -6.47
C LYS A 345 6.65 -55.36 -5.26
N LYS A 346 7.22 -54.17 -5.46
CA LYS A 346 7.25 -53.13 -4.43
C LYS A 346 5.83 -52.65 -4.17
N ASN A 347 5.23 -53.11 -3.07
CA ASN A 347 4.03 -52.48 -2.52
C ASN A 347 4.31 -50.99 -2.32
N ARG A 348 3.59 -50.12 -3.03
CA ARG A 348 3.50 -48.70 -2.68
C ARG A 348 2.78 -48.63 -1.33
N LYS A 349 3.51 -48.49 -0.23
CA LYS A 349 2.91 -48.05 1.04
C LYS A 349 2.26 -46.70 0.76
N ASN A 350 0.95 -46.58 1.01
CA ASN A 350 0.32 -45.26 1.10
C ASN A 350 1.04 -44.51 2.24
N GLN A 351 1.54 -43.32 1.94
CA GLN A 351 2.16 -42.47 2.94
C GLN A 351 1.06 -41.60 3.57
N ASP A 352 0.31 -42.22 4.46
CA ASP A 352 -0.57 -41.52 5.40
C ASP A 352 0.24 -40.47 6.17
N PHE A 353 -0.41 -39.37 6.54
CA PHE A 353 0.21 -38.37 7.42
C PHE A 353 0.35 -38.91 8.85
N GLU A 354 1.26 -38.32 9.64
CA GLU A 354 1.33 -38.61 11.08
C GLU A 354 0.08 -38.11 11.82
N GLU A 355 -0.19 -38.68 13.01
CA GLU A 355 -1.16 -38.10 13.95
C GLU A 355 -0.71 -36.68 14.35
N TYR A 356 -1.62 -35.85 14.87
CA TYR A 356 -1.18 -34.69 15.64
C TYR A 356 -0.89 -35.08 17.08
N TRP A 357 0.17 -34.52 17.65
CA TRP A 357 0.49 -34.69 19.05
C TRP A 357 -0.56 -33.97 19.91
N THR A 358 -0.90 -34.56 21.06
CA THR A 358 -1.79 -33.94 22.04
C THR A 358 -1.12 -32.70 22.66
N GLU A 359 -1.93 -31.79 23.22
CA GLU A 359 -1.43 -30.57 23.84
C GLU A 359 -0.42 -30.87 24.96
N LYS A 360 -0.73 -31.83 25.86
CA LYS A 360 0.20 -32.34 26.89
C LYS A 360 1.54 -32.85 26.32
N GLN A 361 1.54 -33.52 25.16
CA GLN A 361 2.76 -33.98 24.49
C GLN A 361 3.56 -32.80 23.90
N ILE A 362 2.88 -31.79 23.36
CA ILE A 362 3.51 -30.57 22.84
C ILE A 362 4.10 -29.75 23.98
N GLU A 363 3.40 -29.59 25.10
CA GLU A 363 3.87 -28.89 26.31
C GLU A 363 5.07 -29.58 26.94
N LYS A 364 5.02 -30.91 27.14
CA LYS A 364 6.18 -31.68 27.59
C LYS A 364 7.36 -31.52 26.63
N GLY A 365 7.12 -31.61 25.32
CA GLY A 365 8.16 -31.42 24.30
C GLY A 365 8.76 -30.01 24.29
N LYS A 366 7.99 -28.96 24.60
CA LYS A 366 8.48 -27.58 24.80
C LYS A 366 9.38 -27.49 26.03
N ALA A 367 8.93 -28.02 27.17
CA ALA A 367 9.70 -28.01 28.42
C ALA A 367 11.04 -28.78 28.28
N GLU A 368 11.03 -29.89 27.53
CA GLU A 368 12.22 -30.69 27.21
C GLU A 368 13.11 -30.07 26.11
N ASN A 369 12.73 -28.92 25.53
CA ASN A 369 13.40 -28.24 24.40
C ASN A 369 13.54 -29.10 23.14
N ASP A 370 12.61 -30.04 22.96
CA ASP A 370 12.59 -31.03 21.87
C ASP A 370 11.56 -30.68 20.78
N ILE A 371 10.56 -29.85 21.13
CA ILE A 371 9.52 -29.28 20.25
C ILE A 371 9.58 -27.76 20.29
N PHE A 372 9.45 -27.14 19.11
CA PHE A 372 9.47 -25.69 18.92
C PHE A 372 8.22 -25.20 18.19
N GLU A 373 7.89 -23.93 18.35
CA GLU A 373 6.79 -23.27 17.63
C GLU A 373 7.31 -22.34 16.53
N GLY A 374 6.55 -22.21 15.43
CA GLY A 374 6.85 -21.24 14.39
C GLY A 374 5.76 -21.11 13.33
N ILE A 375 5.91 -20.12 12.47
CA ILE A 375 4.99 -19.89 11.35
C ILE A 375 5.40 -20.73 10.15
N PHE A 376 4.52 -21.62 9.69
CA PHE A 376 4.69 -22.44 8.51
C PHE A 376 4.54 -21.61 7.24
N ILE A 377 5.52 -21.71 6.35
CA ILE A 377 5.60 -20.98 5.07
C ILE A 377 5.64 -22.02 3.95
N ALA A 378 4.49 -22.32 3.37
CA ALA A 378 4.41 -23.07 2.12
C ALA A 378 5.15 -22.31 1.00
N ASN A 379 5.92 -23.05 0.19
CA ASN A 379 6.46 -22.57 -1.07
C ASN A 379 5.35 -22.48 -2.12
N GLU A 380 5.47 -21.53 -3.06
CA GLU A 380 4.44 -21.20 -4.06
C GLU A 380 4.36 -22.17 -5.25
N PHE A 381 5.42 -22.96 -5.49
CA PHE A 381 5.51 -23.87 -6.62
C PHE A 381 5.72 -25.33 -6.21
N THR A 382 6.34 -25.62 -5.06
CA THR A 382 6.54 -27.00 -4.58
C THR A 382 6.43 -27.06 -3.05
N ARG A 383 5.29 -27.53 -2.51
CA ARG A 383 5.04 -27.59 -1.05
C ARG A 383 6.09 -28.41 -0.28
N GLU A 384 6.78 -29.32 -0.96
CA GLU A 384 7.89 -30.13 -0.43
C GLU A 384 9.15 -29.31 -0.08
N LYS A 385 9.24 -28.06 -0.56
CA LYS A 385 10.27 -27.07 -0.19
C LYS A 385 9.73 -26.03 0.82
N ALA A 386 8.79 -26.43 1.68
CA ALA A 386 8.26 -25.56 2.73
C ALA A 386 9.33 -25.21 3.78
N THR A 387 9.10 -24.12 4.51
CA THR A 387 9.97 -23.67 5.61
C THR A 387 9.15 -23.23 6.81
N ILE A 388 9.71 -23.29 8.02
CA ILE A 388 9.12 -22.73 9.24
C ILE A 388 9.99 -21.58 9.73
N LYS A 389 9.37 -20.44 10.05
CA LYS A 389 10.02 -19.33 10.75
C LYS A 389 9.71 -19.45 12.25
N CYS A 390 10.70 -19.90 13.03
CA CYS A 390 10.67 -19.92 14.49
C CYS A 390 11.37 -18.65 15.03
N PRO A 391 10.85 -17.98 16.09
CA PRO A 391 11.55 -16.85 16.71
C PRO A 391 12.92 -17.19 17.31
N ILE A 392 13.14 -18.46 17.70
CA ILE A 392 14.34 -18.93 18.40
C ILE A 392 15.53 -19.15 17.45
N PHE A 393 15.28 -19.36 16.15
CA PHE A 393 16.31 -19.70 15.16
C PHE A 393 16.48 -18.61 14.10
N LYS A 394 17.72 -18.17 13.86
CA LYS A 394 18.03 -17.12 12.86
C LYS A 394 17.81 -17.63 11.43
N LYS A 395 18.23 -18.86 11.12
CA LYS A 395 17.93 -19.54 9.86
C LYS A 395 16.55 -20.22 9.95
N LYS A 396 15.79 -20.17 8.87
CA LYS A 396 14.51 -20.90 8.77
C LYS A 396 14.75 -22.41 8.82
N VAL A 397 13.81 -23.14 9.42
CA VAL A 397 13.81 -24.60 9.41
C VAL A 397 13.21 -25.09 8.11
N HIS A 398 13.90 -25.94 7.37
CA HIS A 398 13.42 -26.54 6.14
C HIS A 398 12.59 -27.79 6.40
N ILE A 399 11.62 -28.05 5.53
CA ILE A 399 10.91 -29.32 5.43
C ILE A 399 11.29 -29.90 4.05
N ASN A 400 11.51 -31.21 3.94
CA ASN A 400 12.01 -31.84 2.72
C ASN A 400 10.97 -32.69 1.97
N SER A 401 9.79 -32.95 2.56
CA SER A 401 8.75 -33.78 1.95
C SER A 401 7.35 -33.25 2.24
N PHE A 402 6.39 -33.62 1.39
CA PHE A 402 4.97 -33.27 1.58
C PHE A 402 4.40 -33.81 2.90
N ILE A 403 4.78 -35.03 3.30
CA ILE A 403 4.25 -35.68 4.51
C ILE A 403 4.74 -34.99 5.79
N GLU A 404 6.01 -34.57 5.85
CA GLU A 404 6.57 -33.82 6.98
C GLU A 404 5.94 -32.43 7.16
N THR A 405 5.17 -31.92 6.19
CA THR A 405 4.34 -30.71 6.39
C THR A 405 3.10 -30.97 7.26
N ASN A 406 2.76 -32.24 7.50
CA ASN A 406 1.68 -32.73 8.36
C ASN A 406 0.40 -31.88 8.29
N ARG A 407 -0.15 -31.78 7.07
CA ARG A 407 -1.40 -31.07 6.73
C ARG A 407 -1.42 -29.55 7.06
N ALA A 408 -0.29 -28.92 7.39
CA ALA A 408 -0.22 -27.50 7.69
C ALA A 408 -0.45 -26.61 6.46
N PHE A 409 -1.09 -25.46 6.66
CA PHE A 409 -1.34 -24.43 5.63
C PHE A 409 -0.37 -23.24 5.74
N HIS A 410 -0.18 -22.51 4.64
CA HIS A 410 0.64 -21.29 4.61
C HIS A 410 0.13 -20.27 5.63
N GLY A 411 1.00 -19.82 6.55
CA GLY A 411 0.67 -18.91 7.65
C GLY A 411 0.23 -19.58 8.95
N ALA A 412 0.19 -20.92 9.03
CA ALA A 412 -0.19 -21.62 10.26
C ALA A 412 0.87 -21.50 11.36
N LEU A 413 0.43 -21.35 12.61
CA LEU A 413 1.29 -21.58 13.78
C LEU A 413 1.37 -23.10 14.00
N VAL A 414 2.58 -23.64 13.94
CA VAL A 414 2.84 -25.08 14.02
C VAL A 414 3.82 -25.44 15.14
N ALA A 415 3.55 -26.55 15.82
CA ALA A 415 4.51 -27.26 16.64
C ALA A 415 5.33 -28.17 15.73
N PHE A 416 6.66 -28.15 15.84
CA PHE A 416 7.56 -28.93 15.00
C PHE A 416 8.77 -29.49 15.76
N LYS A 417 9.30 -30.61 15.26
CA LYS A 417 10.52 -31.24 15.77
C LYS A 417 11.65 -31.11 14.75
N ILE A 418 12.87 -30.81 15.20
CA ILE A 418 14.07 -30.87 14.36
C ILE A 418 14.41 -32.35 14.09
N THR A 419 14.56 -32.73 12.83
CA THR A 419 14.84 -34.11 12.39
C THR A 419 16.27 -34.29 11.89
N LYS A 420 16.88 -33.25 11.30
CA LYS A 420 18.28 -33.29 10.85
C LYS A 420 18.90 -31.90 10.90
N ILE A 421 20.17 -31.82 11.27
CA ILE A 421 21.03 -30.66 11.04
C ILE A 421 21.78 -30.92 9.74
N LYS A 422 21.77 -29.97 8.80
CA LYS A 422 22.70 -29.96 7.67
C LYS A 422 23.95 -29.19 8.11
N LYS A 423 25.14 -29.82 7.97
CA LYS A 423 26.41 -29.08 7.90
C LYS A 423 26.31 -28.06 6.76
N THR A 424 26.99 -26.92 6.89
CA THR A 424 27.14 -25.92 5.82
C THR A 424 28.41 -26.20 5.04
N ASP A 425 28.38 -25.97 3.73
CA ASP A 425 29.50 -26.26 2.81
C ASP A 425 30.72 -25.30 2.99
N GLU A 426 30.73 -24.50 4.06
CA GLU A 426 31.74 -23.50 4.44
C GLU A 426 32.52 -23.91 5.72
N GLU A 427 32.30 -25.12 6.26
CA GLU A 427 33.02 -25.65 7.44
C GLU A 427 33.87 -26.87 7.03
N SER A 428 35.19 -26.81 7.21
CA SER A 428 36.15 -27.85 6.81
C SER A 428 35.93 -29.18 7.55
N GLU A 429 36.28 -30.29 6.89
CA GLU A 429 35.88 -31.64 7.35
C GLU A 429 36.57 -32.08 8.66
N ASP A 430 37.77 -31.57 8.94
CA ASP A 430 38.66 -32.06 10.01
C ASP A 430 38.15 -31.79 11.45
N ASP A 431 37.53 -30.63 11.71
CA ASP A 431 37.19 -30.16 13.07
C ASP A 431 36.00 -30.89 13.74
N PHE A 432 35.32 -31.82 13.05
CA PHE A 432 34.05 -32.40 13.52
C PHE A 432 34.00 -33.94 13.63
N GLU A 433 35.03 -34.66 13.17
CA GLU A 433 35.04 -36.13 13.17
C GLU A 433 35.64 -36.72 14.48
N GLU A 434 36.59 -36.04 15.11
CA GLU A 434 37.26 -36.55 16.33
C GLU A 434 36.34 -36.55 17.57
N GLU A 435 35.50 -35.53 17.76
CA GLU A 435 34.67 -35.38 18.98
C GLU A 435 33.42 -36.29 19.02
N ILE A 436 33.04 -36.91 17.89
CA ILE A 436 31.87 -37.81 17.79
C ILE A 436 32.27 -39.29 17.85
N THR A 437 33.48 -39.63 17.43
CA THR A 437 33.89 -41.03 17.18
C THR A 437 34.28 -41.79 18.47
N GLN A 438 34.61 -41.10 19.56
CA GLN A 438 35.13 -41.72 20.80
C GLN A 438 34.10 -42.43 21.71
N GLN A 439 32.85 -42.64 21.28
CA GLN A 439 31.82 -43.36 22.07
C GLN A 439 31.14 -44.53 21.34
N ILE A 440 31.88 -45.29 20.51
CA ILE A 440 31.42 -46.58 19.97
C ILE A 440 32.46 -47.69 20.26
N PRO A 441 32.22 -48.58 21.25
CA PRO A 441 33.07 -49.73 21.50
C PRO A 441 32.95 -50.79 20.40
N LEU A 442 33.92 -50.82 19.47
CA LEU A 442 34.03 -51.87 18.46
C LEU A 442 34.47 -53.20 19.08
N LYS A 443 33.56 -54.18 19.15
CA LYS A 443 33.92 -55.61 19.24
C LYS A 443 33.06 -56.45 18.30
N ASN A 444 33.71 -57.29 17.52
CA ASN A 444 33.09 -58.21 16.56
C ASN A 444 33.81 -59.58 16.64
N LYS A 445 33.12 -60.68 16.28
CA LYS A 445 33.45 -62.12 16.52
C LYS A 445 33.09 -62.61 17.95
N LYS A 446 32.29 -63.67 18.11
CA LYS A 446 32.46 -65.03 17.55
C LYS A 446 31.15 -65.74 17.14
N ASN A 447 31.30 -66.90 16.50
CA ASN A 447 30.24 -67.80 16.06
C ASN A 447 29.57 -68.59 17.21
N GLU A 448 28.51 -69.33 16.85
CA GLU A 448 28.15 -70.66 17.35
C GLU A 448 28.02 -70.84 18.88
N ASN A 449 26.78 -70.82 19.36
CA ASN A 449 26.12 -72.08 19.73
C ASN A 449 24.60 -71.93 19.97
N LYS A 450 23.89 -73.07 19.88
CA LYS A 450 22.47 -73.31 20.22
C LYS A 450 21.41 -72.60 19.35
N LYS A 451 20.30 -73.20 18.88
CA LYS A 451 19.73 -74.58 18.89
C LYS A 451 19.56 -75.27 20.25
N GLU A 452 18.46 -75.98 20.45
CA GLU A 452 18.08 -76.62 21.73
C GLU A 452 17.80 -75.59 22.84
N ILE A 453 16.67 -74.89 22.69
CA ILE A 453 15.48 -75.29 23.46
C ILE A 453 14.43 -75.73 22.44
N GLN A 454 13.67 -76.77 22.75
CA GLN A 454 12.75 -77.43 21.83
C GLN A 454 11.29 -77.07 22.09
N GLN A 455 10.48 -77.47 21.10
CA GLN A 455 9.07 -77.84 21.17
C GLN A 455 8.55 -78.16 22.58
N GLU A 456 7.84 -77.21 23.17
CA GLU A 456 6.79 -77.33 24.19
C GLU A 456 6.29 -75.88 24.38
N ILE A 457 5.01 -75.53 24.31
CA ILE A 457 3.77 -76.32 24.28
C ILE A 457 2.93 -75.96 23.04
N SER A 458 2.25 -76.96 22.48
CA SER A 458 1.05 -76.79 21.65
C SER A 458 -0.15 -77.45 22.34
N GLU A 459 -1.35 -77.07 21.91
CA GLU A 459 -2.66 -77.56 22.40
C GLU A 459 -3.20 -76.91 23.69
N LYS A 460 -4.53 -76.96 23.81
CA LYS A 460 -5.44 -76.32 24.79
C LYS A 460 -5.64 -74.80 24.61
N GLU A 461 -6.88 -74.29 24.57
CA GLU A 461 -8.19 -74.98 24.49
C GLU A 461 -9.22 -74.05 23.81
N GLU A 462 -10.25 -74.61 23.18
CA GLU A 462 -11.36 -73.88 22.54
C GLU A 462 -12.51 -73.61 23.52
N ASN A 463 -13.38 -72.63 23.20
CA ASN A 463 -14.88 -72.65 23.27
C ASN A 463 -15.56 -71.38 23.86
N ASN A 464 -16.84 -71.22 23.48
CA ASN A 464 -17.94 -70.43 24.08
C ASN A 464 -18.01 -68.90 23.84
N ASP A 465 -18.66 -68.52 22.73
CA ASP A 465 -20.06 -68.06 22.67
C ASP A 465 -20.62 -66.90 23.56
N ASP A 466 -21.21 -65.94 22.83
CA ASP A 466 -22.48 -65.20 23.07
C ASP A 466 -22.68 -64.03 24.07
N TRP A 467 -23.64 -63.18 23.64
CA TRP A 467 -24.47 -62.16 24.33
C TRP A 467 -24.11 -60.66 24.26
N GLU A 468 -25.18 -59.86 24.45
CA GLU A 468 -25.39 -58.51 23.89
C GLU A 468 -25.28 -57.36 24.93
N ASP A 469 -25.56 -56.13 24.50
CA ASP A 469 -25.53 -54.85 25.22
C ASP A 469 -26.14 -54.84 26.65
N VAL A 470 -25.64 -53.93 27.53
CA VAL A 470 -26.43 -52.84 28.17
C VAL A 470 -25.60 -51.97 29.16
N ASP A 471 -25.92 -50.67 29.17
CA ASP A 471 -25.59 -49.54 30.07
C ASP A 471 -24.68 -49.66 31.34
N SER A 472 -23.55 -48.95 31.25
CA SER A 472 -23.24 -47.71 32.02
C SER A 472 -22.77 -47.70 33.51
N GLN A 473 -21.96 -46.67 33.79
CA GLN A 473 -21.62 -45.99 35.06
C GLN A 473 -20.55 -46.55 36.03
N GLN A 474 -19.41 -45.84 35.98
CA GLN A 474 -18.54 -45.37 37.09
C GLN A 474 -17.57 -46.31 37.82
N GLU A 475 -16.36 -45.75 38.04
CA GLU A 475 -15.25 -46.21 38.90
C GLU A 475 -14.62 -47.60 38.55
N GLU A 476 -13.31 -47.84 38.68
CA GLU A 476 -12.20 -47.09 39.29
C GLU A 476 -10.83 -47.43 38.61
N GLU A 477 -9.79 -46.66 38.97
CA GLU A 477 -8.31 -46.89 38.87
C GLU A 477 -7.59 -47.35 37.57
N ASP A 478 -6.28 -47.06 37.55
CA ASP A 478 -5.33 -47.31 36.45
C ASP A 478 -4.87 -48.77 36.36
N ASP A 479 -4.57 -49.25 35.14
CA ASP A 479 -3.43 -50.15 34.92
C ASP A 479 -2.74 -49.84 33.59
N ILE A 480 -1.42 -49.65 33.60
CA ILE A 480 -0.62 -49.18 32.44
C ILE A 480 0.58 -50.10 32.21
N SER A 481 0.38 -51.07 31.31
CA SER A 481 1.42 -51.87 30.65
C SER A 481 0.92 -52.28 29.24
N GLU A 482 1.74 -52.50 28.21
CA GLU A 482 3.20 -52.40 28.11
C GLU A 482 3.56 -52.04 26.64
N VAL A 483 4.34 -50.98 26.39
CA VAL A 483 4.86 -50.66 25.04
C VAL A 483 6.29 -50.11 25.12
N SER A 484 7.23 -50.99 25.47
CA SER A 484 8.68 -50.72 25.48
C SER A 484 9.40 -51.51 24.40
N ASP A 485 9.75 -50.87 23.27
CA ASP A 485 11.15 -50.57 22.94
C ASP A 485 11.37 -50.23 21.45
N LEU A 486 11.72 -48.96 21.19
CA LEU A 486 12.95 -48.51 20.48
C LEU A 486 12.82 -47.06 19.95
N TYR A 487 12.90 -46.05 20.83
CA TYR A 487 13.26 -44.68 20.44
C TYR A 487 13.97 -43.90 21.57
N VAL A 488 15.18 -44.33 21.94
CA VAL A 488 16.06 -43.57 22.85
C VAL A 488 16.66 -42.36 22.11
N VAL A 489 15.93 -41.23 22.13
CA VAL A 489 16.42 -39.96 21.61
C VAL A 489 17.15 -39.21 22.72
N LYS A 490 18.44 -38.87 22.51
CA LYS A 490 19.23 -38.08 23.47
C LYS A 490 18.70 -36.64 23.55
N LYS A 491 18.32 -36.20 24.76
CA LYS A 491 17.93 -34.82 25.09
C LYS A 491 18.89 -33.78 24.50
N VAL A 492 18.37 -32.63 24.08
CA VAL A 492 19.17 -31.47 23.64
C VAL A 492 19.51 -30.57 24.84
N PRO A 493 20.77 -30.48 25.30
CA PRO A 493 21.14 -29.58 26.40
C PRO A 493 21.10 -28.11 25.94
N LEU A 494 20.86 -27.17 26.87
CA LEU A 494 20.82 -25.72 26.55
C LEU A 494 22.07 -25.22 25.80
N THR A 495 23.25 -25.81 26.06
CA THR A 495 24.50 -25.46 25.36
C THR A 495 24.48 -25.79 23.85
N LYS A 496 23.59 -26.67 23.37
CA LYS A 496 23.42 -26.95 21.94
C LYS A 496 22.50 -25.96 21.22
N LEU A 497 21.63 -25.24 21.93
CA LEU A 497 20.71 -24.25 21.32
C LEU A 497 21.48 -23.14 20.59
N GLN A 498 22.61 -22.69 21.14
CA GLN A 498 23.49 -21.71 20.50
C GLN A 498 24.15 -22.23 19.21
N LYS A 499 24.54 -23.53 19.15
CA LYS A 499 25.03 -24.16 17.91
C LYS A 499 23.89 -24.32 16.88
N LEU A 500 22.68 -24.70 17.31
CA LEU A 500 21.49 -24.82 16.45
C LEU A 500 21.07 -23.50 15.79
N GLN A 501 21.20 -22.36 16.49
CA GLN A 501 20.81 -21.04 15.97
C GLN A 501 21.51 -20.61 14.65
N LYS A 502 22.70 -21.15 14.35
CA LYS A 502 23.49 -20.82 13.15
C LYS A 502 23.40 -21.86 12.03
N ALA A 503 22.98 -23.10 12.32
CA ALA A 503 23.01 -24.21 11.37
C ALA A 503 21.85 -24.17 10.35
N GLN A 504 21.96 -24.92 9.25
CA GLN A 504 20.79 -25.22 8.41
C GLN A 504 19.97 -26.34 9.06
N LEU A 505 18.77 -26.02 9.53
CA LEU A 505 17.90 -26.96 10.23
C LEU A 505 16.89 -27.61 9.28
N VAL A 506 16.60 -28.89 9.48
CA VAL A 506 15.49 -29.64 8.87
C VAL A 506 14.57 -30.13 9.99
N GLY A 507 13.26 -30.05 9.80
CA GLY A 507 12.28 -30.54 10.75
C GLY A 507 10.98 -31.05 10.13
N LYS A 508 10.12 -31.63 10.96
CA LYS A 508 8.76 -32.06 10.62
C LYS A 508 7.72 -31.43 11.54
N VAL A 509 6.54 -31.15 11.02
CA VAL A 509 5.39 -30.64 11.80
C VAL A 509 4.77 -31.79 12.60
N VAL A 510 4.59 -31.59 13.91
CA VAL A 510 3.91 -32.55 14.82
C VAL A 510 2.52 -32.09 15.25
N GLY A 511 2.19 -30.80 15.08
CA GLY A 511 0.87 -30.25 15.40
C GLY A 511 0.62 -28.91 14.71
N VAL A 512 -0.64 -28.60 14.42
CA VAL A 512 -1.09 -27.26 13.98
C VAL A 512 -1.83 -26.61 15.14
N ILE A 513 -1.24 -25.56 15.72
CA ILE A 513 -1.77 -24.86 16.90
C ILE A 513 -2.83 -23.83 16.47
N LYS A 514 -2.58 -23.12 15.36
CA LYS A 514 -3.53 -22.16 14.77
C LYS A 514 -3.58 -22.33 13.26
N ASN A 515 -4.71 -22.84 12.77
CA ASN A 515 -4.98 -22.98 11.34
C ASN A 515 -5.46 -21.63 10.77
N PRO A 516 -4.78 -21.05 9.76
CA PRO A 516 -5.10 -19.73 9.24
C PRO A 516 -6.37 -19.73 8.37
N LEU A 517 -6.84 -20.91 7.92
CA LEU A 517 -8.08 -21.05 7.14
C LEU A 517 -9.31 -21.33 8.03
N GLN A 518 -9.11 -21.51 9.33
CA GLN A 518 -10.20 -21.75 10.27
C GLN A 518 -11.08 -20.50 10.37
N ASN A 519 -12.39 -20.68 10.19
CA ASN A 519 -13.40 -19.62 10.08
C ASN A 519 -13.15 -18.60 8.94
N ARG A 520 -12.29 -18.89 7.96
CA ARG A 520 -12.11 -18.07 6.77
C ARG A 520 -12.84 -18.65 5.56
N HIS A 521 -13.34 -17.75 4.73
CA HIS A 521 -13.77 -18.07 3.38
C HIS A 521 -12.54 -18.11 2.48
N ILE A 522 -12.43 -19.12 1.63
CA ILE A 522 -11.44 -19.20 0.55
C ILE A 522 -12.16 -19.08 -0.79
N ILE A 523 -11.47 -18.54 -1.80
CA ILE A 523 -12.02 -18.44 -3.17
C ILE A 523 -11.20 -19.30 -4.13
N GLY A 524 -11.91 -19.86 -5.11
CA GLY A 524 -11.38 -20.81 -6.07
C GLY A 524 -12.35 -21.11 -7.19
N LYS A 525 -11.96 -22.08 -8.02
CA LYS A 525 -12.70 -22.59 -9.16
C LYS A 525 -12.94 -24.07 -8.97
N LEU A 526 -14.10 -24.55 -9.41
CA LEU A 526 -14.39 -25.99 -9.44
C LEU A 526 -13.72 -26.64 -10.66
N LYS A 527 -13.24 -27.86 -10.47
CA LYS A 527 -12.74 -28.76 -11.51
C LYS A 527 -13.41 -30.12 -11.38
N PHE A 528 -13.79 -30.70 -12.51
CA PHE A 528 -14.46 -31.99 -12.62
C PHE A 528 -13.56 -32.95 -13.41
N ASP A 529 -13.00 -33.96 -12.74
CA ASP A 529 -12.24 -35.05 -13.39
C ASP A 529 -13.16 -36.30 -13.47
N GLU A 530 -13.37 -36.89 -14.65
CA GLU A 530 -14.20 -38.11 -14.80
C GLU A 530 -13.65 -39.28 -13.96
N LYS A 531 -14.51 -39.96 -13.19
CA LYS A 531 -14.16 -41.21 -12.49
C LYS A 531 -14.11 -42.39 -13.46
N GLN A 532 -15.18 -42.55 -14.25
CA GLN A 532 -15.37 -43.59 -15.26
C GLN A 532 -16.32 -43.05 -16.36
N LYS A 533 -16.27 -43.63 -17.56
CA LYS A 533 -17.18 -43.28 -18.66
C LYS A 533 -18.51 -44.02 -18.55
N SER A 534 -19.43 -43.46 -17.77
CA SER A 534 -20.83 -43.86 -17.71
C SER A 534 -21.60 -43.39 -18.93
N GLN A 535 -22.68 -44.11 -19.30
CA GLN A 535 -23.70 -43.56 -20.19
C GLN A 535 -24.50 -42.50 -19.43
N VAL A 536 -24.70 -41.33 -20.05
CA VAL A 536 -25.50 -40.24 -19.50
C VAL A 536 -26.95 -40.70 -19.43
N LYS A 537 -27.52 -40.78 -18.22
CA LYS A 537 -28.97 -40.96 -18.03
C LYS A 537 -29.69 -39.69 -18.46
N GLU A 538 -30.96 -39.80 -18.84
CA GLU A 538 -31.82 -38.65 -19.11
C GLU A 538 -32.01 -37.85 -17.81
N ILE A 539 -31.45 -36.63 -17.75
CA ILE A 539 -31.47 -35.75 -16.58
C ILE A 539 -32.54 -34.67 -16.79
N LYS A 540 -33.50 -34.60 -15.88
CA LYS A 540 -34.71 -33.76 -15.96
C LYS A 540 -34.82 -32.75 -14.82
N THR A 541 -34.07 -32.94 -13.73
CA THR A 541 -34.01 -32.01 -12.60
C THR A 541 -32.58 -31.57 -12.26
N LYS A 542 -32.45 -30.42 -11.58
CA LYS A 542 -31.13 -29.93 -11.12
C LYS A 542 -30.51 -30.87 -10.08
N GLU A 543 -31.35 -31.53 -9.28
CA GLU A 543 -30.97 -32.48 -8.25
C GLU A 543 -30.45 -33.79 -8.88
N GLU A 544 -31.09 -34.29 -9.93
CA GLU A 544 -30.55 -35.40 -10.74
C GLU A 544 -29.18 -35.07 -11.34
N LEU A 545 -28.96 -33.83 -11.82
CA LEU A 545 -27.65 -33.43 -12.33
C LEU A 545 -26.58 -33.44 -11.23
N ILE A 546 -26.87 -32.89 -10.06
CA ILE A 546 -25.94 -32.85 -8.92
C ILE A 546 -25.59 -34.28 -8.48
N ASN A 547 -26.60 -35.13 -8.28
CA ASN A 547 -26.40 -36.55 -7.96
C ASN A 547 -25.57 -37.28 -9.03
N TYR A 548 -25.83 -37.02 -10.33
CA TYR A 548 -25.04 -37.59 -11.43
C TYR A 548 -23.58 -37.12 -11.39
N LEU A 549 -23.33 -35.82 -11.16
CA LEU A 549 -22.00 -35.25 -11.08
C LEU A 549 -21.21 -35.81 -9.90
N GLU A 550 -21.79 -35.83 -8.71
CA GLU A 550 -21.16 -36.35 -7.49
C GLU A 550 -20.87 -37.85 -7.59
N GLN A 551 -21.73 -38.63 -8.26
CA GLN A 551 -21.46 -40.04 -8.54
C GLN A 551 -20.32 -40.22 -9.56
N ASN A 552 -20.34 -39.52 -10.70
CA ASN A 552 -19.50 -39.82 -11.87
C ASN A 552 -18.20 -39.00 -12.00
N TYR A 553 -18.05 -37.90 -11.25
CA TYR A 553 -16.84 -37.05 -11.28
C TYR A 553 -16.17 -36.96 -9.90
N TYR A 554 -14.85 -36.75 -9.91
CA TYR A 554 -14.12 -36.19 -8.79
C TYR A 554 -14.22 -34.67 -8.87
N ILE A 555 -14.84 -34.06 -7.85
CA ILE A 555 -15.09 -32.62 -7.79
C ILE A 555 -14.05 -31.99 -6.85
N SER A 556 -13.21 -31.13 -7.39
CA SER A 556 -12.14 -30.46 -6.65
C SER A 556 -12.22 -28.95 -6.76
N PHE A 557 -11.78 -28.26 -5.70
CA PHE A 557 -11.74 -26.82 -5.60
C PHE A 557 -10.29 -26.35 -5.71
N LYS A 558 -9.94 -25.70 -6.83
CA LYS A 558 -8.63 -25.07 -7.05
C LYS A 558 -8.70 -23.65 -6.49
N CYS A 559 -8.08 -23.40 -5.34
CA CYS A 559 -7.99 -22.07 -4.76
C CYS A 559 -7.26 -21.10 -5.69
N VAL A 560 -7.64 -19.81 -5.68
CA VAL A 560 -6.92 -18.74 -6.39
C VAL A 560 -5.52 -18.56 -5.82
N ASN A 561 -5.36 -18.68 -4.51
CA ASN A 561 -4.06 -18.62 -3.85
C ASN A 561 -3.23 -19.89 -4.13
N LYS A 562 -2.22 -19.76 -4.99
CA LYS A 562 -1.34 -20.86 -5.44
C LYS A 562 -0.60 -21.59 -4.31
N ARG A 563 -0.42 -20.96 -3.13
CA ARG A 563 0.25 -21.54 -1.95
C ARG A 563 -0.67 -22.43 -1.11
N ILE A 564 -1.98 -22.40 -1.37
CA ILE A 564 -2.98 -23.23 -0.71
C ILE A 564 -3.14 -24.55 -1.50
N SER A 565 -3.60 -25.60 -0.83
CA SER A 565 -3.88 -26.90 -1.46
C SER A 565 -5.02 -26.82 -2.48
N PHE A 566 -5.10 -27.80 -3.40
CA PHE A 566 -6.41 -28.24 -3.89
C PHE A 566 -7.22 -28.81 -2.72
N PHE A 567 -8.54 -28.64 -2.76
CA PHE A 567 -9.46 -29.26 -1.80
C PHE A 567 -10.42 -30.21 -2.52
N ASN A 568 -10.83 -31.27 -1.83
CA ASN A 568 -11.98 -32.08 -2.22
C ASN A 568 -13.26 -31.32 -1.84
N VAL A 569 -14.23 -31.22 -2.76
CA VAL A 569 -15.55 -30.69 -2.43
C VAL A 569 -16.36 -31.78 -1.74
N LYS A 570 -17.02 -31.47 -0.61
CA LYS A 570 -17.87 -32.43 0.11
C LYS A 570 -19.19 -32.66 -0.64
N ASN A 571 -19.95 -31.58 -0.86
CA ASN A 571 -21.20 -31.54 -1.61
C ASN A 571 -21.18 -30.35 -2.59
N LEU A 572 -21.86 -30.45 -3.73
CA LEU A 572 -22.23 -29.31 -4.58
C LEU A 572 -23.36 -28.47 -3.95
N LEU A 573 -23.52 -27.25 -4.44
CA LEU A 573 -24.71 -26.43 -4.19
C LEU A 573 -25.68 -26.52 -5.37
N THR A 574 -26.96 -26.32 -5.10
CA THR A 574 -27.97 -26.06 -6.14
C THR A 574 -27.83 -24.63 -6.65
N PHE A 575 -26.95 -24.43 -7.64
CA PHE A 575 -26.69 -23.13 -8.25
C PHE A 575 -27.90 -22.59 -9.03
N ASN A 576 -27.96 -21.27 -9.22
CA ASN A 576 -29.03 -20.61 -9.97
C ASN A 576 -28.80 -20.63 -11.50
N TYR A 577 -28.43 -21.80 -12.03
CA TYR A 577 -28.30 -22.05 -13.46
C TYR A 577 -29.63 -22.57 -14.05
N GLU A 578 -29.89 -22.36 -15.34
CA GLU A 578 -31.03 -22.96 -16.04
C GLU A 578 -30.65 -24.35 -16.56
N LEU A 579 -31.51 -25.35 -16.34
CA LEU A 579 -31.24 -26.72 -16.80
C LEU A 579 -31.42 -26.80 -18.32
N ASP A 580 -30.40 -27.30 -19.00
CA ASP A 580 -30.46 -27.53 -20.44
C ASP A 580 -30.95 -28.95 -20.75
N ASN A 581 -31.93 -29.07 -21.65
CA ASN A 581 -32.57 -30.34 -21.98
C ASN A 581 -31.79 -31.18 -23.02
N GLN A 582 -30.66 -30.70 -23.54
CA GLN A 582 -29.86 -31.40 -24.56
C GLN A 582 -28.51 -31.85 -24.00
N GLU A 583 -27.77 -30.95 -23.36
CA GLU A 583 -26.43 -31.22 -22.81
C GLU A 583 -26.28 -30.71 -21.35
N PRO A 584 -27.12 -31.17 -20.40
CA PRO A 584 -27.16 -30.64 -19.03
C PRO A 584 -25.81 -30.72 -18.32
N VAL A 585 -25.08 -31.82 -18.50
CA VAL A 585 -23.76 -32.05 -17.87
C VAL A 585 -22.71 -31.07 -18.40
N GLN A 586 -22.61 -30.93 -19.73
CA GLN A 586 -21.57 -30.11 -20.35
C GLN A 586 -21.81 -28.62 -20.09
N LYS A 587 -23.04 -28.12 -20.33
CA LYS A 587 -23.36 -26.71 -20.10
C LYS A 587 -23.25 -26.29 -18.63
N PHE A 588 -23.50 -27.20 -17.69
CA PHE A 588 -23.23 -26.94 -16.27
C PHE A 588 -21.73 -26.85 -15.96
N ILE A 589 -20.92 -27.77 -16.47
CA ILE A 589 -19.45 -27.70 -16.33
C ILE A 589 -18.91 -26.40 -16.93
N ASP A 590 -19.42 -25.99 -18.10
CA ASP A 590 -19.04 -24.73 -18.74
C ASP A 590 -19.47 -23.51 -17.92
N TYR A 591 -20.74 -23.45 -17.48
CA TYR A 591 -21.26 -22.42 -16.56
C TYR A 591 -20.35 -22.25 -15.34
N VAL A 592 -19.99 -23.37 -14.70
CA VAL A 592 -19.18 -23.40 -13.47
C VAL A 592 -17.71 -23.05 -13.76
N SER A 593 -17.14 -23.49 -14.88
CA SER A 593 -15.73 -23.24 -15.24
C SER A 593 -15.39 -21.75 -15.37
N GLN A 594 -16.38 -20.93 -15.77
CA GLN A 594 -16.27 -19.49 -15.98
C GLN A 594 -16.46 -18.66 -14.70
N ARG A 595 -16.67 -19.30 -13.55
CA ARG A 595 -17.05 -18.62 -12.29
C ARG A 595 -16.04 -18.82 -11.16
N TYR A 596 -16.12 -17.94 -10.16
CA TYR A 596 -15.49 -18.13 -8.85
C TYR A 596 -16.52 -18.56 -7.82
N PHE A 597 -16.08 -19.37 -6.87
CA PHE A 597 -16.88 -19.86 -5.75
C PHE A 597 -16.16 -19.59 -4.43
N SER A 598 -16.94 -19.27 -3.40
CA SER A 598 -16.49 -19.12 -2.03
C SER A 598 -16.74 -20.43 -1.28
N ALA A 599 -15.77 -20.88 -0.50
CA ALA A 599 -15.82 -22.14 0.23
C ALA A 599 -15.28 -22.00 1.66
N LYS A 600 -15.72 -22.89 2.56
CA LYS A 600 -15.26 -23.00 3.95
C LYS A 600 -14.38 -24.26 4.08
N PHE A 601 -13.24 -24.15 4.75
CA PHE A 601 -12.47 -25.32 5.15
C PHE A 601 -13.22 -26.14 6.21
N ILE A 602 -13.36 -27.45 5.98
CA ILE A 602 -13.97 -28.39 6.94
C ILE A 602 -12.88 -29.08 7.76
N SER A 603 -12.06 -29.90 7.10
CA SER A 603 -11.12 -30.83 7.73
C SER A 603 -9.96 -31.18 6.80
N TRP A 604 -8.91 -31.77 7.37
CA TRP A 604 -7.91 -32.52 6.60
C TRP A 604 -7.62 -33.82 7.33
N GLU A 605 -8.11 -34.92 6.80
CA GLU A 605 -7.98 -36.25 7.41
C GLU A 605 -6.58 -36.83 7.22
N LYS A 606 -6.15 -37.66 8.18
CA LYS A 606 -4.84 -38.33 8.20
C LYS A 606 -4.54 -39.15 6.93
N ARG A 607 -5.57 -39.79 6.36
CA ARG A 607 -5.51 -40.63 5.14
C ARG A 607 -5.80 -39.86 3.84
N SER A 608 -6.31 -38.63 3.91
CA SER A 608 -6.64 -37.86 2.71
C SER A 608 -5.43 -37.05 2.22
N ARG A 609 -5.08 -37.20 0.94
CA ARG A 609 -4.06 -36.36 0.29
C ARG A 609 -4.46 -34.88 0.24
N TYR A 610 -5.77 -34.60 0.23
CA TYR A 610 -6.31 -33.25 0.09
C TYR A 610 -7.32 -32.91 1.21
N PRO A 611 -7.32 -31.68 1.73
CA PRO A 611 -8.33 -31.19 2.67
C PRO A 611 -9.74 -31.13 2.03
N TYR A 612 -10.79 -31.14 2.86
CA TYR A 612 -12.18 -31.02 2.43
C TYR A 612 -12.73 -29.60 2.60
N VAL A 613 -13.62 -29.19 1.69
CA VAL A 613 -14.36 -27.92 1.74
C VAL A 613 -15.86 -28.10 1.53
N GLU A 614 -16.60 -27.17 2.14
CA GLU A 614 -18.01 -26.90 1.91
C GLU A 614 -18.14 -25.65 1.04
N LEU A 615 -18.97 -25.69 0.00
CA LEU A 615 -19.22 -24.50 -0.83
C LEU A 615 -20.24 -23.59 -0.13
N ILE A 616 -19.97 -22.30 -0.11
CA ILE A 616 -20.78 -21.27 0.56
C ILE A 616 -21.66 -20.52 -0.44
N LYS A 617 -21.04 -19.95 -1.49
CA LYS A 617 -21.74 -19.20 -2.54
C LYS A 617 -21.00 -19.22 -3.87
N GLU A 618 -21.74 -19.01 -4.95
CA GLU A 618 -21.19 -18.43 -6.18
C GLU A 618 -20.76 -16.98 -5.88
N VAL A 619 -19.59 -16.56 -6.38
CA VAL A 619 -19.07 -15.19 -6.25
C VAL A 619 -19.41 -14.39 -7.51
N GLY A 620 -19.21 -14.99 -8.68
CA GLY A 620 -19.60 -14.41 -9.97
C GLY A 620 -18.73 -14.91 -11.12
N VAL A 621 -18.92 -14.29 -12.29
CA VAL A 621 -18.19 -14.61 -13.53
C VAL A 621 -16.80 -13.98 -13.53
N GLN A 622 -15.80 -14.76 -13.93
CA GLN A 622 -14.40 -14.36 -14.02
C GLN A 622 -14.23 -13.21 -15.04
N GLY A 623 -13.32 -12.27 -14.77
CA GLY A 623 -13.07 -11.09 -15.60
C GLY A 623 -14.03 -9.92 -15.42
N ASN A 624 -15.12 -10.08 -14.67
CA ASN A 624 -15.86 -8.93 -14.15
C ASN A 624 -15.00 -8.26 -13.05
N ILE A 625 -14.77 -6.95 -13.16
CA ILE A 625 -13.84 -6.21 -12.29
C ILE A 625 -14.28 -6.27 -10.82
N ASP A 626 -15.57 -6.12 -10.51
CA ASP A 626 -16.06 -6.22 -9.13
C ASP A 626 -15.92 -7.64 -8.57
N VAL A 627 -16.08 -8.68 -9.41
CA VAL A 627 -15.91 -10.09 -8.99
C VAL A 627 -14.44 -10.43 -8.74
N GLU A 628 -13.51 -9.99 -9.60
CA GLU A 628 -12.07 -10.16 -9.36
C GLU A 628 -11.62 -9.35 -8.12
N CYS A 629 -12.21 -8.18 -7.86
CA CYS A 629 -11.97 -7.42 -6.64
C CYS A 629 -12.59 -8.07 -5.39
N GLU A 630 -13.77 -8.67 -5.45
CA GLU A 630 -14.33 -9.47 -4.34
C GLU A 630 -13.44 -10.69 -4.04
N ALA A 631 -12.88 -11.32 -5.09
CA ALA A 631 -11.92 -12.40 -4.93
C ALA A 631 -10.66 -11.97 -4.15
N ILE A 632 -10.11 -10.79 -4.46
CA ILE A 632 -8.96 -10.20 -3.74
C ILE A 632 -9.32 -9.82 -2.29
N LEU A 633 -10.51 -9.26 -2.06
CA LEU A 633 -10.99 -8.87 -0.73
C LEU A 633 -11.10 -10.10 0.20
N ILE A 634 -11.79 -11.15 -0.25
CA ILE A 634 -12.02 -12.36 0.54
C ILE A 634 -10.72 -13.17 0.73
N GLU A 635 -9.82 -13.25 -0.27
CA GLU A 635 -8.49 -13.86 -0.09
C GLU A 635 -7.73 -13.24 1.10
N ASN A 636 -7.84 -11.92 1.24
CA ASN A 636 -7.18 -11.16 2.31
C ASN A 636 -8.03 -11.03 3.58
N SER A 637 -9.22 -11.65 3.64
CA SER A 637 -10.13 -11.57 4.78
C SER A 637 -10.59 -10.15 5.11
N VAL A 638 -10.80 -9.34 4.07
CA VAL A 638 -11.49 -8.05 4.14
C VAL A 638 -12.95 -8.25 3.76
N TYR A 639 -13.87 -7.72 4.57
CA TYR A 639 -15.31 -7.88 4.39
C TYR A 639 -15.90 -6.60 3.78
N ASP A 640 -16.58 -6.70 2.63
CA ASP A 640 -17.38 -5.60 2.04
C ASP A 640 -18.90 -5.81 2.15
N ASN A 641 -19.33 -6.75 2.99
CA ASN A 641 -20.72 -6.92 3.43
C ASN A 641 -21.34 -5.60 3.91
N GLU A 642 -22.67 -5.48 3.77
CA GLU A 642 -23.43 -4.42 4.44
C GLU A 642 -23.29 -4.50 5.98
N PHE A 643 -23.37 -3.35 6.63
CA PHE A 643 -23.50 -3.23 8.08
C PHE A 643 -24.82 -3.87 8.55
N SER A 644 -24.80 -4.51 9.72
CA SER A 644 -25.98 -5.16 10.32
C SER A 644 -27.12 -4.17 10.57
N GLU A 645 -28.36 -4.67 10.65
CA GLU A 645 -29.49 -3.77 10.98
C GLU A 645 -29.33 -3.19 12.40
N SER A 646 -28.73 -3.92 13.35
CA SER A 646 -28.36 -3.38 14.66
C SER A 646 -27.43 -2.17 14.56
N CYS A 647 -26.40 -2.22 13.70
CA CYS A 647 -25.55 -1.06 13.41
C CYS A 647 -26.36 0.09 12.78
N LYS A 648 -27.25 -0.22 11.82
CA LYS A 648 -28.10 0.78 11.17
C LYS A 648 -29.12 1.39 12.14
N GLU A 649 -29.56 0.66 13.15
CA GLU A 649 -30.47 1.09 14.21
C GLU A 649 -29.80 1.99 15.24
N GLU A 650 -28.59 1.65 15.69
CA GLU A 650 -27.78 2.51 16.56
C GLU A 650 -27.61 3.92 15.95
N MET A 651 -27.44 4.01 14.63
CA MET A 651 -27.32 5.28 13.91
C MET A 651 -28.63 6.10 13.83
N LYS A 652 -29.81 5.49 14.01
CA LYS A 652 -31.10 6.21 14.01
C LYS A 652 -31.25 7.12 15.25
N ALA A 653 -30.45 6.91 16.29
CA ALA A 653 -30.42 7.76 17.49
C ALA A 653 -29.62 9.06 17.33
N PHE A 654 -28.74 9.16 16.32
CA PHE A 654 -27.88 10.33 16.11
C PHE A 654 -28.45 11.25 15.03
N THR A 655 -28.85 12.45 15.45
CA THR A 655 -29.44 13.50 14.62
C THR A 655 -28.67 14.81 14.80
N HIS A 656 -28.74 15.76 13.84
CA HIS A 656 -28.07 17.06 14.01
C HIS A 656 -28.47 17.81 15.30
N ASP A 657 -29.67 17.57 15.83
CA ASP A 657 -30.13 18.13 17.12
C ASP A 657 -29.32 17.66 18.34
N SER A 658 -28.46 16.63 18.23
CA SER A 658 -27.53 16.26 19.30
C SER A 658 -26.32 17.21 19.38
N ILE A 659 -25.85 17.71 18.24
CA ILE A 659 -24.68 18.60 18.15
C ILE A 659 -24.95 19.91 18.90
N ALA A 660 -26.19 20.43 18.83
CA ALA A 660 -26.61 21.62 19.55
C ALA A 660 -26.49 21.47 21.09
N LYS A 661 -26.72 20.28 21.63
CA LYS A 661 -26.63 19.99 23.09
C LYS A 661 -25.19 19.83 23.57
N GLU A 662 -24.28 19.43 22.67
CA GLU A 662 -22.85 19.31 22.97
C GLU A 662 -22.12 20.66 22.95
N ARG A 663 -22.74 21.69 22.36
CA ARG A 663 -22.20 23.05 22.21
C ARG A 663 -21.82 23.72 23.54
N GLU A 664 -22.52 23.39 24.64
CA GLU A 664 -22.28 23.94 25.97
C GLU A 664 -21.05 23.32 26.68
N LYS A 665 -20.61 22.12 26.27
CA LYS A 665 -19.54 21.35 26.92
C LYS A 665 -18.20 21.43 26.18
N ARG A 666 -18.12 22.22 25.12
CA ARG A 666 -17.06 22.15 24.10
C ARG A 666 -16.53 23.53 23.77
N MET A 667 -15.27 23.60 23.36
CA MET A 667 -14.69 24.84 22.84
C MET A 667 -15.37 25.22 21.52
N ASP A 668 -16.09 26.34 21.50
CA ASP A 668 -16.69 26.90 20.29
C ASP A 668 -15.62 27.57 19.41
N LEU A 669 -15.46 27.01 18.21
CA LEU A 669 -14.53 27.46 17.17
C LEU A 669 -15.29 27.77 15.86
N THR A 670 -16.62 27.87 15.89
CA THR A 670 -17.48 28.04 14.70
C THR A 670 -17.31 29.38 13.97
N LYS A 671 -16.50 30.29 14.53
CA LYS A 671 -16.12 31.60 13.96
C LYS A 671 -14.65 31.66 13.48
N GLU A 672 -13.87 30.62 13.75
CA GLU A 672 -12.45 30.56 13.35
C GLU A 672 -12.31 30.21 11.86
N TYR A 673 -11.24 30.68 11.24
CA TYR A 673 -10.91 30.35 9.86
C TYR A 673 -10.32 28.93 9.76
N ILE A 674 -11.21 27.94 9.78
CA ILE A 674 -10.90 26.52 9.70
C ILE A 674 -11.26 25.98 8.31
N CYS A 675 -10.37 25.19 7.68
CA CYS A 675 -10.64 24.52 6.39
C CYS A 675 -10.08 23.10 6.33
N SER A 676 -10.66 22.23 5.50
CA SER A 676 -10.09 20.91 5.16
C SER A 676 -9.32 20.99 3.83
N ILE A 677 -8.32 20.13 3.64
CA ILE A 677 -7.44 20.14 2.46
C ILE A 677 -7.13 18.70 2.02
N ASP A 678 -7.87 18.23 1.02
CA ASP A 678 -8.08 16.79 0.76
C ASP A 678 -7.82 16.37 -0.70
N PRO A 679 -7.82 15.06 -1.02
CA PRO A 679 -8.03 14.61 -2.41
C PRO A 679 -9.41 15.07 -2.93
N VAL A 680 -9.51 15.45 -4.21
CA VAL A 680 -10.78 15.83 -4.86
C VAL A 680 -11.89 14.76 -4.73
N THR A 681 -11.51 13.49 -4.56
CA THR A 681 -12.42 12.35 -4.41
C THR A 681 -12.81 12.02 -2.97
N ALA A 682 -12.32 12.75 -1.97
CA ALA A 682 -12.58 12.48 -0.57
C ALA A 682 -14.02 12.82 -0.14
N ARG A 683 -14.51 12.09 0.87
CA ARG A 683 -15.83 12.29 1.48
C ARG A 683 -15.82 12.10 3.00
N ASP A 684 -14.89 11.27 3.44
CA ASP A 684 -14.45 10.96 4.78
C ASP A 684 -13.40 11.99 5.25
N LEU A 685 -13.82 13.24 5.47
CA LEU A 685 -12.93 14.34 5.88
C LEU A 685 -12.59 14.21 7.37
N ASP A 686 -11.47 13.56 7.67
CA ASP A 686 -10.97 13.33 9.03
C ASP A 686 -10.46 14.59 9.72
N ASP A 687 -9.81 15.50 8.97
CA ASP A 687 -9.01 16.59 9.51
C ASP A 687 -9.27 17.96 8.88
N ALA A 688 -9.10 19.01 9.67
CA ALA A 688 -9.18 20.40 9.27
C ALA A 688 -8.14 21.25 10.04
N LEU A 689 -7.75 22.38 9.46
CA LEU A 689 -6.64 23.22 9.90
C LEU A 689 -7.04 24.67 10.11
N SER A 690 -6.42 25.32 11.10
CA SER A 690 -6.42 26.78 11.26
C SER A 690 -5.04 27.30 11.68
N ILE A 691 -4.82 28.60 11.48
CA ILE A 691 -3.66 29.32 12.02
C ILE A 691 -4.06 30.73 12.44
N ASN A 692 -3.58 31.17 13.60
CA ASN A 692 -3.75 32.53 14.12
C ASN A 692 -2.38 33.11 14.52
N ASP A 693 -2.10 34.33 14.06
CA ASP A 693 -0.94 35.12 14.47
C ASP A 693 -1.20 35.70 15.88
N LEU A 694 -0.24 35.50 16.79
CA LEU A 694 -0.28 36.02 18.17
C LEU A 694 0.63 37.25 18.35
N GLY A 695 1.27 37.72 17.28
CA GLY A 695 2.27 38.76 17.28
C GLY A 695 3.69 38.23 17.51
N ASN A 696 4.68 39.10 17.31
CA ASN A 696 6.12 38.83 17.52
C ASN A 696 6.66 37.60 16.75
N GLY A 697 6.00 37.20 15.66
CA GLY A 697 6.38 36.01 14.88
C GLY A 697 5.97 34.67 15.51
N ILE A 698 5.06 34.68 16.50
CA ILE A 698 4.51 33.48 17.13
C ILE A 698 3.10 33.22 16.61
N TYR A 699 2.83 32.00 16.16
CA TYR A 699 1.54 31.58 15.60
C TYR A 699 0.99 30.41 16.40
N GLU A 700 -0.31 30.39 16.67
CA GLU A 700 -1.03 29.18 17.14
C GLU A 700 -1.63 28.46 15.94
N ILE A 701 -1.31 27.17 15.81
CA ILE A 701 -1.86 26.28 14.78
C ILE A 701 -2.90 25.39 15.46
N GLY A 702 -4.08 25.28 14.83
CA GLY A 702 -5.14 24.35 15.22
C GLY A 702 -5.21 23.17 14.27
N VAL A 703 -5.16 21.95 14.82
CA VAL A 703 -5.41 20.68 14.13
C VAL A 703 -6.69 20.09 14.68
N HIS A 704 -7.77 20.12 13.88
CA HIS A 704 -9.12 19.77 14.29
C HIS A 704 -9.48 18.41 13.66
N ILE A 705 -9.66 17.37 14.47
CA ILE A 705 -9.93 16.01 13.99
C ILE A 705 -11.38 15.61 14.29
N ALA A 706 -12.06 14.93 13.37
CA ALA A 706 -13.43 14.43 13.54
C ALA A 706 -13.62 13.64 14.85
N ASP A 707 -14.62 14.03 15.67
CA ASP A 707 -14.87 13.40 16.98
C ASP A 707 -15.69 12.11 16.86
N VAL A 708 -15.12 11.09 16.21
CA VAL A 708 -15.77 9.79 16.03
C VAL A 708 -16.02 9.07 17.36
N SER A 709 -15.22 9.32 18.40
CA SER A 709 -15.39 8.66 19.71
C SER A 709 -16.64 9.12 20.46
N HIS A 710 -17.30 10.20 20.03
CA HIS A 710 -18.62 10.61 20.52
C HIS A 710 -19.76 9.76 19.93
N PHE A 711 -19.62 9.32 18.68
CA PHE A 711 -20.65 8.55 17.96
C PHE A 711 -20.45 7.03 18.07
N VAL A 712 -19.20 6.56 18.17
CA VAL A 712 -18.85 5.14 18.31
C VAL A 712 -18.49 4.89 19.79
N LEU A 713 -19.46 4.39 20.56
CA LEU A 713 -19.32 4.15 22.00
C LEU A 713 -18.70 2.77 22.30
N PRO A 714 -17.88 2.62 23.36
CA PRO A 714 -17.23 1.35 23.66
C PRO A 714 -18.21 0.17 23.81
N ASN A 715 -17.89 -0.94 23.15
CA ASN A 715 -18.66 -2.19 23.12
C ASN A 715 -20.08 -2.08 22.48
N SER A 716 -20.38 -1.02 21.73
CA SER A 716 -21.58 -0.93 20.89
C SER A 716 -21.53 -1.86 19.66
N GLU A 717 -22.60 -1.93 18.86
CA GLU A 717 -22.59 -2.77 17.65
C GLU A 717 -21.70 -2.16 16.56
N VAL A 718 -21.75 -0.83 16.41
CA VAL A 718 -20.83 -0.12 15.50
C VAL A 718 -19.38 -0.20 15.98
N ASP A 719 -19.11 -0.23 17.29
CA ASP A 719 -17.77 -0.44 17.83
C ASP A 719 -17.21 -1.84 17.51
N LYS A 720 -18.01 -2.89 17.69
CA LYS A 720 -17.63 -4.27 17.34
C LYS A 720 -17.30 -4.41 15.85
N GLU A 721 -18.11 -3.82 15.00
CA GLU A 721 -17.89 -3.81 13.54
C GLU A 721 -16.68 -2.95 13.14
N ALA A 722 -16.44 -1.83 13.84
CA ALA A 722 -15.27 -0.98 13.64
C ALA A 722 -13.96 -1.69 14.05
N ILE A 723 -13.97 -2.48 15.14
CA ILE A 723 -12.86 -3.37 15.50
C ILE A 723 -12.66 -4.42 14.40
N LEU A 724 -13.73 -5.13 14.00
CA LEU A 724 -13.69 -6.19 13.00
C LEU A 724 -13.07 -5.70 11.68
N ARG A 725 -13.51 -4.54 11.16
CA ARG A 725 -12.99 -3.93 9.93
C ARG A 725 -11.63 -3.26 10.12
N THR A 726 -11.37 -2.66 11.29
CA THR A 726 -10.15 -1.92 11.69
C THR A 726 -9.80 -0.67 10.87
N THR A 727 -9.96 -0.68 9.55
CA THR A 727 -9.54 0.42 8.67
C THR A 727 -10.26 0.37 7.33
N SER A 728 -10.58 1.54 6.75
CA SER A 728 -11.18 1.60 5.41
C SER A 728 -10.19 1.07 4.36
N VAL A 729 -10.69 0.32 3.37
CA VAL A 729 -9.88 -0.30 2.32
C VAL A 729 -10.21 0.36 0.98
N TYR A 730 -9.21 1.04 0.42
CA TYR A 730 -9.33 1.79 -0.83
C TYR A 730 -8.89 0.87 -1.98
N LEU A 731 -9.81 0.56 -2.90
CA LEU A 731 -9.51 -0.05 -4.20
C LEU A 731 -9.30 1.05 -5.25
N VAL A 732 -9.02 0.67 -6.49
CA VAL A 732 -8.87 1.61 -7.61
C VAL A 732 -10.20 2.33 -7.92
N HIS A 733 -11.34 1.64 -7.81
CA HIS A 733 -12.67 2.19 -8.17
C HIS A 733 -13.67 2.35 -7.01
N LYS A 734 -13.53 1.59 -5.91
CA LYS A 734 -14.41 1.65 -4.74
C LYS A 734 -13.66 1.73 -3.42
N VAL A 735 -14.29 2.30 -2.39
CA VAL A 735 -13.81 2.29 -1.01
C VAL A 735 -14.74 1.44 -0.16
N ILE A 736 -14.17 0.52 0.61
CA ILE A 736 -14.87 -0.26 1.62
C ILE A 736 -14.68 0.47 2.97
N PRO A 737 -15.72 1.08 3.55
CA PRO A 737 -15.57 1.92 4.74
C PRO A 737 -15.50 1.07 6.02
N MET A 738 -14.78 1.60 7.01
CA MET A 738 -14.72 1.05 8.37
C MET A 738 -16.02 1.24 9.16
N LEU A 739 -16.72 2.36 8.94
CA LEU A 739 -17.94 2.74 9.65
C LEU A 739 -19.13 2.85 8.67
N PRO A 740 -20.39 2.85 9.15
CA PRO A 740 -21.54 3.16 8.31
C PRO A 740 -21.38 4.50 7.59
N ARG A 741 -21.83 4.60 6.32
CA ARG A 741 -21.67 5.81 5.50
C ARG A 741 -22.23 7.09 6.14
N ILE A 742 -23.28 6.97 6.95
CA ILE A 742 -23.86 8.10 7.70
C ILE A 742 -22.89 8.67 8.75
N LEU A 743 -21.98 7.86 9.33
CA LEU A 743 -20.87 8.39 10.12
C LEU A 743 -19.78 8.96 9.20
N CYS A 744 -19.33 8.16 8.21
CA CYS A 744 -18.18 8.54 7.38
C CYS A 744 -18.37 9.82 6.55
N GLU A 745 -19.52 9.97 5.88
CA GLU A 745 -19.75 11.01 4.86
C GLU A 745 -20.62 12.16 5.41
N GLU A 746 -21.45 11.91 6.42
CA GLU A 746 -22.44 12.89 6.92
C GLU A 746 -22.13 13.42 8.33
N LEU A 747 -22.16 12.58 9.38
CA LEU A 747 -22.12 13.02 10.78
C LEU A 747 -20.71 13.38 11.29
N CYS A 748 -19.70 12.55 11.01
CA CYS A 748 -18.33 12.76 11.50
C CYS A 748 -17.49 13.64 10.57
N SER A 749 -17.69 13.53 9.25
CA SER A 749 -16.93 14.29 8.25
C SER A 749 -17.00 15.80 8.50
N LEU A 750 -15.85 16.47 8.47
CA LEU A 750 -15.68 17.90 8.71
C LEU A 750 -16.12 18.79 7.52
N ASN A 751 -17.30 18.45 6.98
CA ASN A 751 -17.92 19.06 5.80
C ASN A 751 -18.07 20.59 5.93
N ARG A 752 -17.83 21.29 4.80
CA ARG A 752 -17.95 22.75 4.69
C ARG A 752 -19.34 23.27 5.11
N ASP A 753 -19.33 24.40 5.81
CA ASP A 753 -20.49 25.22 6.19
C ASP A 753 -21.52 24.55 7.14
N VAL A 754 -21.14 23.43 7.79
CA VAL A 754 -21.96 22.77 8.82
C VAL A 754 -21.21 22.66 10.15
N GLU A 755 -21.92 22.79 11.27
CA GLU A 755 -21.30 22.58 12.60
C GLU A 755 -20.94 21.09 12.80
N ARG A 756 -19.73 20.82 13.28
CA ARG A 756 -19.19 19.47 13.49
C ARG A 756 -18.44 19.36 14.81
N LEU A 757 -18.57 18.18 15.44
CA LEU A 757 -17.86 17.84 16.66
C LEU A 757 -16.43 17.41 16.30
N ALA A 758 -15.44 18.03 16.95
CA ALA A 758 -14.04 17.75 16.70
C ALA A 758 -13.24 17.61 18.01
N PHE A 759 -12.21 16.76 17.99
CA PHE A 759 -11.13 16.75 18.98
C PHE A 759 -10.00 17.62 18.42
N SER A 760 -9.81 18.80 18.99
CA SER A 760 -8.80 19.77 18.54
C SER A 760 -7.51 19.65 19.34
N VAL A 761 -6.37 19.68 18.65
CA VAL A 761 -5.04 19.87 19.21
C VAL A 761 -4.52 21.24 18.76
N PHE A 762 -3.99 22.03 19.68
CA PHE A 762 -3.39 23.33 19.40
C PHE A 762 -1.95 23.37 19.90
N PHE A 763 -1.10 24.11 19.19
CA PHE A 763 0.28 24.38 19.59
C PHE A 763 0.78 25.70 19.00
N LYS A 764 1.76 26.31 19.66
CA LYS A 764 2.41 27.54 19.23
C LYS A 764 3.76 27.25 18.60
N MET A 765 4.15 28.07 17.62
CA MET A 765 5.46 27.97 16.97
C MET A 765 5.91 29.30 16.38
N THR A 766 7.22 29.42 16.11
CA THR A 766 7.80 30.62 15.49
C THR A 766 7.66 30.61 13.96
N SER A 767 7.88 31.77 13.34
CA SER A 767 8.02 31.93 11.87
C SER A 767 9.10 31.06 11.24
N GLU A 768 9.99 30.43 12.01
CA GLU A 768 11.11 29.59 11.59
C GLU A 768 10.78 28.09 11.70
N GLY A 769 9.53 27.75 12.00
CA GLY A 769 9.07 26.37 12.15
C GLY A 769 9.41 25.74 13.51
N GLU A 770 9.80 26.54 14.51
CA GLU A 770 10.26 26.05 15.81
C GLU A 770 9.10 25.90 16.80
N VAL A 771 8.96 24.70 17.36
CA VAL A 771 7.78 24.26 18.09
C VAL A 771 7.94 24.51 19.59
N LEU A 772 7.02 25.29 20.16
CA LEU A 772 6.95 25.59 21.59
C LEU A 772 6.24 24.44 22.33
N TRP A 773 7.00 23.41 22.72
CA TRP A 773 6.46 22.12 23.21
C TRP A 773 5.60 22.24 24.47
N GLU A 774 5.87 23.22 25.32
CA GLU A 774 5.11 23.55 26.52
C GLU A 774 3.73 24.19 26.24
N SER A 775 3.51 24.66 25.00
CA SER A 775 2.26 25.32 24.60
C SER A 775 1.16 24.36 24.13
N PHE A 776 1.46 23.07 23.95
CA PHE A 776 0.48 22.12 23.40
C PHE A 776 -0.70 21.88 24.35
N ARG A 777 -1.90 21.95 23.79
CA ARG A 777 -3.18 21.68 24.48
C ARG A 777 -4.11 20.89 23.56
N ALA A 778 -4.99 20.08 24.14
CA ALA A 778 -6.07 19.41 23.40
C ALA A 778 -7.41 19.61 24.10
N ALA A 779 -8.50 19.66 23.33
CA ALA A 779 -9.85 19.85 23.84
C ALA A 779 -10.91 19.26 22.90
N LYS A 780 -12.03 18.79 23.46
CA LYS A 780 -13.26 18.56 22.70
C LYS A 780 -13.85 19.92 22.29
N SER A 781 -14.29 20.01 21.05
CA SER A 781 -14.62 21.27 20.38
C SER A 781 -15.78 21.11 19.41
N ILE A 782 -16.33 22.24 18.97
CA ILE A 782 -17.29 22.35 17.88
C ILE A 782 -16.76 23.35 16.84
N ILE A 783 -16.62 22.91 15.59
CA ILE A 783 -16.05 23.69 14.49
C ILE A 783 -17.11 23.93 13.41
N LYS A 784 -16.88 24.91 12.54
CA LYS A 784 -17.60 25.08 11.28
C LYS A 784 -16.58 25.32 10.17
N SER A 785 -16.34 24.33 9.32
CA SER A 785 -15.33 24.44 8.25
C SER A 785 -15.77 25.49 7.22
N CYS A 786 -15.01 26.58 7.05
CA CYS A 786 -15.38 27.65 6.13
C CYS A 786 -15.03 27.32 4.67
N ALA A 787 -14.15 26.35 4.41
CA ALA A 787 -13.90 25.81 3.07
C ALA A 787 -13.49 24.32 3.11
N GLN A 788 -13.94 23.57 2.11
CA GLN A 788 -13.43 22.24 1.78
C GLN A 788 -12.58 22.41 0.52
N LEU A 789 -11.26 22.40 0.69
CA LEU A 789 -10.29 22.62 -0.38
C LEU A 789 -9.70 21.28 -0.83
N SER A 790 -9.14 21.25 -2.04
CA SER A 790 -8.34 20.12 -2.50
C SER A 790 -6.84 20.41 -2.40
N TYR A 791 -6.01 19.37 -2.37
CA TYR A 791 -4.57 19.53 -2.62
C TYR A 791 -4.28 20.27 -3.92
N ASP A 792 -5.02 20.01 -5.00
CA ASP A 792 -4.75 20.58 -6.32
C ASP A 792 -4.95 22.11 -6.33
N ILE A 793 -6.12 22.60 -5.89
CA ILE A 793 -6.41 24.04 -5.78
C ILE A 793 -5.46 24.77 -4.80
N VAL A 794 -5.02 24.12 -3.72
CA VAL A 794 -4.06 24.71 -2.77
C VAL A 794 -2.64 24.73 -3.35
N ASN A 795 -2.23 23.69 -4.09
CA ASN A 795 -0.96 23.71 -4.81
C ASN A 795 -0.94 24.83 -5.86
N GLN A 796 -2.02 25.01 -6.63
CA GLN A 796 -2.17 26.10 -7.61
C GLN A 796 -2.10 27.49 -6.96
N LEU A 797 -2.67 27.66 -5.76
CA LEU A 797 -2.55 28.89 -4.99
C LEU A 797 -1.11 29.16 -4.52
N ILE A 798 -0.41 28.13 -4.02
CA ILE A 798 0.97 28.25 -3.52
C ILE A 798 1.95 28.62 -4.65
N VAL A 799 1.75 28.13 -5.88
CA VAL A 799 2.57 28.52 -7.04
C VAL A 799 2.09 29.80 -7.74
N GLY A 800 0.95 30.36 -7.34
CA GLY A 800 0.38 31.60 -7.90
C GLY A 800 -0.38 31.43 -9.23
N GLU A 801 -0.65 30.20 -9.68
CA GLU A 801 -1.50 29.90 -10.85
C GLU A 801 -2.94 30.40 -10.66
N ILE A 802 -3.43 30.39 -9.42
CA ILE A 802 -4.65 31.09 -9.01
C ILE A 802 -4.35 32.13 -7.95
N GLN A 803 -5.24 33.11 -7.82
CA GLN A 803 -5.20 34.15 -6.79
C GLN A 803 -6.34 34.08 -5.79
N GLN A 804 -7.42 33.35 -6.08
CA GLN A 804 -8.59 33.13 -5.22
C GLN A 804 -9.15 31.72 -5.46
N PHE A 805 -9.64 31.02 -4.42
CA PHE A 805 -10.21 29.68 -4.53
C PHE A 805 -11.48 29.65 -5.41
N SER A 806 -12.22 30.75 -5.42
CA SER A 806 -13.40 31.03 -6.24
C SER A 806 -13.13 31.11 -7.75
N GLN A 807 -11.84 31.13 -8.17
CA GLN A 807 -11.45 30.93 -9.57
C GLN A 807 -11.47 29.45 -10.00
N GLY A 808 -11.53 28.52 -9.03
CA GLY A 808 -11.70 27.09 -9.27
C GLY A 808 -13.18 26.66 -9.30
N GLU A 809 -13.41 25.37 -9.04
CA GLU A 809 -14.77 24.81 -8.99
C GLU A 809 -15.57 25.32 -7.77
N ALA A 810 -16.89 25.49 -7.95
CA ALA A 810 -17.79 26.09 -6.96
C ALA A 810 -17.81 25.42 -5.56
N ARG A 811 -17.33 24.17 -5.43
CA ARG A 811 -17.13 23.52 -4.12
C ARG A 811 -16.12 24.26 -3.24
N TYR A 812 -15.08 24.86 -3.84
CA TYR A 812 -14.00 25.56 -3.14
C TYR A 812 -14.35 27.00 -2.71
N LYS A 813 -15.53 27.53 -3.09
CA LYS A 813 -16.01 28.83 -2.60
C LYS A 813 -15.95 28.84 -1.07
N VAL A 814 -15.63 29.98 -0.46
CA VAL A 814 -15.68 30.12 1.00
C VAL A 814 -17.15 30.19 1.50
N ALA A 815 -17.39 29.79 2.75
CA ALA A 815 -18.66 29.90 3.44
C ALA A 815 -19.05 31.37 3.72
N GLU A 816 -20.34 31.63 3.89
CA GLU A 816 -20.83 32.99 4.15
C GLU A 816 -20.43 33.48 5.54
N GLY A 817 -20.02 34.75 5.63
CA GLY A 817 -19.46 35.36 6.85
C GLY A 817 -17.94 35.34 6.97
N PHE A 818 -17.22 34.68 6.05
CA PHE A 818 -15.75 34.61 6.03
C PHE A 818 -15.16 35.31 4.79
N ASP A 819 -14.02 35.99 4.93
CA ASP A 819 -13.30 36.62 3.82
C ASP A 819 -12.35 35.62 3.13
N GLU A 820 -12.50 35.46 1.82
CA GLU A 820 -11.66 34.57 1.01
C GLU A 820 -10.18 34.94 1.03
N ASN A 821 -9.85 36.23 1.11
CA ASN A 821 -8.47 36.71 1.13
C ASN A 821 -7.80 36.37 2.48
N VAL A 822 -8.53 36.53 3.58
CA VAL A 822 -8.06 36.14 4.93
C VAL A 822 -7.83 34.63 5.03
N LEU A 823 -8.69 33.81 4.40
CA LEU A 823 -8.46 32.37 4.33
C LEU A 823 -7.24 32.02 3.46
N LYS A 824 -7.09 32.65 2.28
CA LYS A 824 -5.92 32.50 1.40
C LYS A 824 -4.63 32.75 2.16
N ASP A 825 -4.53 33.88 2.85
CA ASP A 825 -3.30 34.29 3.53
C ASP A 825 -2.97 33.33 4.69
N LYS A 826 -3.98 32.85 5.42
CA LYS A 826 -3.82 31.79 6.43
C LYS A 826 -3.33 30.46 5.83
N VAL A 827 -3.84 30.04 4.67
CA VAL A 827 -3.39 28.81 3.98
C VAL A 827 -1.95 28.95 3.45
N LEU A 828 -1.59 30.11 2.91
CA LEU A 828 -0.21 30.40 2.47
C LEU A 828 0.77 30.45 3.66
N LEU A 829 0.33 30.98 4.81
CA LEU A 829 1.11 31.01 6.05
C LEU A 829 1.31 29.61 6.64
N LEU A 830 0.26 28.79 6.70
CA LEU A 830 0.35 27.36 7.06
C LEU A 830 1.39 26.64 6.19
N ASN A 831 1.36 26.83 4.87
CA ASN A 831 2.34 26.24 3.96
C ASN A 831 3.76 26.74 4.26
N THR A 832 3.94 28.05 4.44
CA THR A 832 5.24 28.69 4.67
C THR A 832 5.94 28.16 5.93
N ILE A 833 5.20 28.03 7.04
CA ILE A 833 5.77 27.54 8.30
C ILE A 833 5.97 26.00 8.25
N ALA A 834 5.06 25.27 7.60
CA ALA A 834 5.21 23.83 7.41
C ALA A 834 6.47 23.48 6.58
N GLN A 835 6.80 24.24 5.53
CA GLN A 835 8.01 24.02 4.74
C GLN A 835 9.28 24.12 5.61
N LYS A 836 9.45 25.20 6.39
CA LYS A 836 10.59 25.35 7.31
C LYS A 836 10.63 24.26 8.39
N ARG A 837 9.46 23.88 8.94
CA ARG A 837 9.34 22.79 9.92
C ARG A 837 9.76 21.45 9.32
N ARG A 838 9.39 21.19 8.06
CA ARG A 838 9.73 20.00 7.28
C ARG A 838 11.23 19.94 6.99
N GLU A 839 11.84 21.01 6.51
CA GLU A 839 13.28 21.10 6.25
C GLU A 839 14.08 20.66 7.48
N LYS A 840 13.83 21.27 8.64
CA LYS A 840 14.44 20.89 9.93
C LYS A 840 14.14 19.44 10.33
N ARG A 841 12.94 18.92 10.06
CA ARG A 841 12.59 17.50 10.33
C ARG A 841 13.35 16.53 9.42
N LEU A 842 13.55 16.89 8.15
CA LEU A 842 14.22 16.04 7.16
C LEU A 842 15.74 15.95 7.36
N GLU A 843 16.32 16.73 8.28
CA GLU A 843 17.71 16.55 8.71
C GLU A 843 17.93 15.25 9.50
N GLY A 844 16.95 14.80 10.29
CA GLY A 844 17.00 13.56 11.07
C GLY A 844 16.19 12.42 10.46
N SER A 845 15.05 12.75 9.84
CA SER A 845 14.08 11.76 9.33
C SER A 845 14.30 11.36 7.86
N LEU A 846 13.64 10.26 7.47
CA LEU A 846 13.69 9.69 6.12
C LEU A 846 12.39 9.93 5.37
N THR A 847 12.49 10.42 4.14
CA THR A 847 11.37 10.45 3.19
C THR A 847 11.61 9.40 2.11
N PHE A 848 10.61 8.56 1.87
CA PHE A 848 10.63 7.53 0.83
C PHE A 848 9.40 7.70 -0.05
N GLU A 849 9.55 8.48 -1.12
CA GLU A 849 8.49 8.65 -2.10
C GLU A 849 8.40 7.40 -2.98
N LYS A 850 7.33 6.64 -2.77
CA LYS A 850 6.95 5.55 -3.68
C LYS A 850 6.07 6.15 -4.75
N SER A 851 6.57 6.17 -5.99
CA SER A 851 5.70 6.36 -7.16
C SER A 851 4.55 5.35 -7.08
N LYS A 852 3.32 5.85 -6.98
CA LYS A 852 2.08 5.07 -7.09
C LYS A 852 1.39 5.43 -8.40
N LEU A 853 0.83 4.42 -9.06
CA LEU A 853 0.00 4.61 -10.24
C LEU A 853 -1.44 4.94 -9.80
N ARG A 854 -2.00 6.01 -10.35
CA ARG A 854 -3.45 6.30 -10.31
C ARG A 854 -4.02 5.94 -11.68
N PHE A 855 -4.92 4.97 -11.75
CA PHE A 855 -5.52 4.54 -13.01
C PHE A 855 -6.59 5.53 -13.48
N ILE A 856 -6.68 5.71 -14.81
CA ILE A 856 -7.78 6.42 -15.47
C ILE A 856 -8.76 5.34 -15.96
N LEU A 857 -10.03 5.44 -15.57
CA LEU A 857 -11.06 4.45 -15.89
C LEU A 857 -12.07 5.03 -16.90
N ASN A 858 -12.72 4.17 -17.68
CA ASN A 858 -13.91 4.53 -18.46
C ASN A 858 -15.21 4.39 -17.63
N SER A 859 -16.37 4.59 -18.28
CA SER A 859 -17.71 4.40 -17.67
C SER A 859 -17.92 3.00 -17.09
N ASP A 860 -17.26 2.01 -17.67
CA ASP A 860 -17.45 0.58 -17.41
C ASP A 860 -16.35 0.06 -16.46
N LEU A 861 -15.64 0.99 -15.80
CA LEU A 861 -14.56 0.78 -14.83
C LEU A 861 -13.27 0.16 -15.40
N PHE A 862 -13.17 -0.07 -16.70
CA PHE A 862 -11.94 -0.56 -17.34
C PHE A 862 -10.85 0.52 -17.39
N PRO A 863 -9.59 0.18 -17.08
CA PRO A 863 -8.48 1.12 -17.15
C PRO A 863 -8.12 1.46 -18.60
N THR A 864 -8.20 2.74 -18.95
CA THR A 864 -7.78 3.29 -20.26
C THR A 864 -6.36 3.85 -20.22
N GLY A 865 -5.83 4.12 -19.03
CA GLY A 865 -4.46 4.61 -18.82
C GLY A 865 -4.12 4.75 -17.34
N TYR A 866 -3.02 5.43 -17.04
CA TYR A 866 -2.62 5.77 -15.67
C TYR A 866 -1.82 7.08 -15.64
N THR A 867 -1.79 7.72 -14.47
CA THR A 867 -0.88 8.82 -14.12
C THR A 867 -0.01 8.42 -12.92
N GLU A 868 1.12 9.09 -12.75
CA GLU A 868 1.91 9.01 -11.51
C GLU A 868 1.30 9.93 -10.44
N GLU A 869 1.04 9.40 -9.24
CA GLU A 869 0.53 10.16 -8.10
C GLU A 869 1.68 10.93 -7.42
N LYS A 870 1.82 12.21 -7.78
CA LYS A 870 2.84 13.11 -7.21
C LYS A 870 2.32 13.83 -5.98
N ARG A 871 3.21 14.01 -4.99
CA ARG A 871 2.93 14.81 -3.79
C ARG A 871 3.34 16.27 -4.05
N GLY A 872 2.42 17.20 -3.80
CA GLY A 872 2.68 18.64 -3.84
C GLY A 872 2.90 19.23 -2.44
N LEU A 873 3.12 20.54 -2.42
CA LEU A 873 3.37 21.32 -1.21
C LEU A 873 2.17 21.26 -0.24
N ALA A 874 0.94 21.24 -0.75
CA ALA A 874 -0.27 21.06 0.04
C ALA A 874 -0.29 19.71 0.79
N GLN A 875 0.09 18.61 0.13
CA GLN A 875 0.22 17.28 0.75
C GLN A 875 1.35 17.20 1.79
N PHE A 876 2.38 18.04 1.68
CA PHE A 876 3.46 18.12 2.66
C PHE A 876 3.09 19.00 3.86
N MET A 877 2.37 20.10 3.62
CA MET A 877 1.83 20.98 4.66
C MET A 877 0.92 20.21 5.63
N VAL A 878 -0.09 19.51 5.11
CA VAL A 878 -1.00 18.69 5.94
C VAL A 878 -0.21 17.59 6.69
N GLU A 879 0.79 16.98 6.05
CA GLU A 879 1.64 15.95 6.70
C GLU A 879 2.37 16.50 7.94
N GLU A 880 2.99 17.68 7.91
CA GLU A 880 3.68 18.22 9.10
C GLU A 880 2.73 18.46 10.29
N TRP A 881 1.53 18.99 10.01
CA TRP A 881 0.55 19.29 11.04
C TRP A 881 -0.04 18.04 11.67
N MET A 882 -0.36 17.03 10.86
CA MET A 882 -0.77 15.73 11.37
C MET A 882 0.36 15.05 12.14
N LEU A 883 1.62 15.12 11.68
CA LEU A 883 2.76 14.54 12.38
C LEU A 883 2.94 15.14 13.79
N LEU A 884 2.84 16.47 13.95
CA LEU A 884 2.95 17.13 15.26
C LEU A 884 1.80 16.77 16.20
N ALA A 885 0.54 16.76 15.72
CA ALA A 885 -0.60 16.36 16.53
C ALA A 885 -0.49 14.90 17.01
N ASN A 886 -0.14 13.98 16.10
CA ASN A 886 0.12 12.57 16.44
C ASN A 886 1.27 12.40 17.45
N GLN A 887 2.36 13.16 17.32
CA GLN A 887 3.51 13.10 18.24
C GLN A 887 3.15 13.62 19.63
N PHE A 888 2.37 14.71 19.74
CA PHE A 888 1.90 15.23 21.02
C PHE A 888 0.95 14.25 21.73
N VAL A 889 -0.04 13.71 21.02
CA VAL A 889 -0.99 12.76 21.61
C VAL A 889 -0.28 11.50 22.10
N GLY A 890 0.69 10.97 21.34
CA GLY A 890 1.53 9.86 21.80
C GLY A 890 2.29 10.17 23.11
N LYS A 891 2.92 11.35 23.20
CA LYS A 891 3.56 11.82 24.44
C LYS A 891 2.56 11.95 25.60
N LYS A 892 1.34 12.44 25.35
CA LYS A 892 0.30 12.59 26.39
C LYS A 892 -0.24 11.27 26.93
N LEU A 893 -0.36 10.24 26.10
CA LEU A 893 -0.77 8.91 26.57
C LEU A 893 0.25 8.32 27.56
N ILE A 894 1.55 8.40 27.24
CA ILE A 894 2.63 7.94 28.15
C ILE A 894 2.65 8.77 29.44
N GLN A 895 2.48 10.10 29.35
CA GLN A 895 2.45 10.98 30.54
C GLN A 895 1.30 10.69 31.51
N TYR A 896 0.20 10.07 31.04
CA TYR A 896 -0.93 9.67 31.88
C TYR A 896 -0.77 8.24 32.40
N ASP A 897 -0.57 7.27 31.51
CA ASP A 897 -0.26 5.88 31.87
C ASP A 897 0.45 5.18 30.72
N THR A 898 1.73 4.90 30.94
CA THR A 898 2.55 4.05 30.06
C THR A 898 1.89 2.69 29.79
N LYS A 899 1.33 2.00 30.80
CA LYS A 899 0.90 0.59 30.70
C LYS A 899 -0.28 0.35 29.76
N THR A 900 -1.03 1.40 29.42
CA THR A 900 -2.15 1.38 28.45
C THR A 900 -1.96 2.39 27.32
N ALA A 901 -0.76 2.94 27.16
CA ALA A 901 -0.44 3.85 26.06
C ALA A 901 -0.49 3.11 24.72
N VAL A 902 -1.46 3.48 23.88
CA VAL A 902 -1.63 2.97 22.51
C VAL A 902 -0.76 3.77 21.56
N LEU A 903 0.28 3.14 21.03
CA LEU A 903 1.36 3.77 20.28
C LEU A 903 1.62 3.06 18.94
N ARG A 904 2.49 3.66 18.11
CA ARG A 904 2.87 3.12 16.80
C ARG A 904 4.36 3.31 16.51
N GLN A 905 5.14 2.27 16.83
CA GLN A 905 6.59 2.24 16.62
C GLN A 905 6.98 1.90 15.17
N HIS A 906 8.22 2.23 14.82
CA HIS A 906 8.90 1.75 13.63
C HIS A 906 10.34 1.43 14.01
N ILE A 907 10.64 0.16 14.20
CA ILE A 907 11.97 -0.31 14.58
C ILE A 907 12.98 -0.18 13.42
N SER A 908 14.26 -0.04 13.76
CA SER A 908 15.39 0.00 12.82
C SER A 908 15.50 -1.29 11.98
N PRO A 909 16.22 -1.27 10.84
CA PRO A 909 16.47 -2.47 10.04
C PRO A 909 17.07 -3.64 10.84
N LYS A 910 16.53 -4.84 10.62
CA LYS A 910 17.06 -6.06 11.25
C LYS A 910 18.38 -6.49 10.59
N ASN A 911 19.33 -6.96 11.41
CA ASN A 911 20.66 -7.37 10.96
C ASN A 911 20.65 -8.31 9.73
N GLU A 912 19.71 -9.27 9.69
CA GLU A 912 19.51 -10.17 8.52
C GLU A 912 19.37 -9.43 7.17
N LYS A 913 18.72 -8.27 7.14
CA LYS A 913 18.58 -7.43 5.95
C LYS A 913 19.84 -6.61 5.66
N LEU A 914 20.51 -6.15 6.72
CA LEU A 914 21.75 -5.37 6.61
C LEU A 914 22.89 -6.23 6.07
N ASP A 915 23.01 -7.46 6.55
CA ASP A 915 24.05 -8.39 6.09
C ASP A 915 23.83 -8.80 4.63
N TYR A 916 22.57 -8.92 4.19
CA TYR A 916 22.24 -9.06 2.77
C TYR A 916 22.62 -7.81 1.95
N TYR A 917 22.41 -6.61 2.49
CA TYR A 917 22.76 -5.36 1.79
C TYR A 917 24.27 -5.08 1.77
N ARG A 918 25.03 -5.49 2.80
CA ARG A 918 26.50 -5.50 2.79
C ARG A 918 27.04 -6.38 1.67
N LYS A 919 26.55 -7.62 1.57
CA LYS A 919 26.89 -8.53 0.46
C LYS A 919 26.49 -8.00 -0.91
N LEU A 920 25.43 -7.19 -1.00
CA LEU A 920 25.05 -6.52 -2.25
C LEU A 920 26.00 -5.38 -2.62
N LEU A 921 26.45 -4.58 -1.65
CA LEU A 921 27.48 -3.55 -1.85
C LEU A 921 28.84 -4.17 -2.25
N GLU A 922 29.25 -5.25 -1.57
CA GLU A 922 30.44 -6.05 -1.91
C GLU A 922 30.35 -6.64 -3.33
N ALA A 923 29.17 -7.16 -3.72
CA ALA A 923 28.95 -7.64 -5.09
C ALA A 923 29.12 -6.52 -6.15
N CYS A 924 28.76 -5.27 -5.80
CA CYS A 924 28.93 -4.07 -6.64
C CYS A 924 30.35 -3.47 -6.62
N GLY A 925 31.30 -3.99 -5.82
CA GLY A 925 32.64 -3.40 -5.66
C GLY A 925 32.66 -2.14 -4.78
N LEU A 926 31.82 -2.11 -3.75
CA LEU A 926 31.67 -0.99 -2.80
C LEU A 926 32.00 -1.44 -1.36
N GLU A 927 33.11 -2.16 -1.18
CA GLU A 927 33.49 -2.81 0.08
C GLU A 927 33.70 -1.81 1.23
N GLU A 928 34.15 -0.58 0.93
CA GLU A 928 34.22 0.48 1.94
C GLU A 928 32.82 0.90 2.42
N MET A 929 31.84 1.02 1.50
CA MET A 929 30.46 1.34 1.86
C MET A 929 29.81 0.20 2.65
N ALA A 930 30.16 -1.06 2.36
CA ALA A 930 29.69 -2.24 3.10
C ALA A 930 30.23 -2.27 4.54
N LYS A 931 31.53 -2.04 4.70
CA LYS A 931 32.21 -1.95 6.02
C LYS A 931 31.67 -0.80 6.86
N ASN A 932 31.47 0.37 6.24
CA ASN A 932 30.99 1.58 6.89
C ASN A 932 29.45 1.73 6.85
N LEU A 933 28.70 0.63 6.66
CA LEU A 933 27.23 0.64 6.68
C LEU A 933 26.70 0.74 8.11
N ASP A 934 26.43 1.98 8.54
CA ASP A 934 25.65 2.29 9.73
C ASP A 934 24.21 2.74 9.38
N VAL A 935 23.25 2.18 10.09
CA VAL A 935 21.81 2.50 10.01
C VAL A 935 21.18 2.69 11.39
N SER A 936 21.99 2.83 12.45
CA SER A 936 21.57 2.99 13.84
C SER A 936 20.50 4.10 14.00
N THR A 937 20.67 5.19 13.24
CA THR A 937 19.70 6.27 13.09
C THR A 937 19.19 6.38 11.66
N SER A 938 18.01 6.98 11.50
CA SER A 938 17.45 7.37 10.21
C SER A 938 18.35 8.34 9.44
N ARG A 939 19.04 9.25 10.14
CA ARG A 939 20.04 10.17 9.58
C ARG A 939 21.20 9.42 8.93
N ASN A 940 21.71 8.35 9.56
CA ASN A 940 22.85 7.59 9.03
C ASN A 940 22.45 6.77 7.80
N LEU A 941 21.24 6.18 7.79
CA LEU A 941 20.67 5.59 6.57
C LEU A 941 20.42 6.62 5.46
N LYS A 942 20.07 7.87 5.79
CA LYS A 942 19.96 8.96 4.82
C LYS A 942 21.32 9.31 4.20
N LEU A 943 22.39 9.32 5.00
CA LEU A 943 23.76 9.48 4.50
C LEU A 943 24.16 8.31 3.58
N THR A 944 23.75 7.08 3.87
CA THR A 944 23.92 5.95 2.93
C THR A 944 23.15 6.17 1.62
N MET A 945 21.90 6.65 1.68
CA MET A 945 21.11 6.96 0.48
C MET A 945 21.79 8.03 -0.39
N ASN A 946 22.34 9.09 0.21
CA ASN A 946 23.09 10.11 -0.51
C ASN A 946 24.31 9.51 -1.24
N LYS A 947 25.12 8.70 -0.54
CA LYS A 947 26.28 8.00 -1.14
C LYS A 947 25.88 7.04 -2.27
N VAL A 948 24.68 6.45 -2.22
CA VAL A 948 24.15 5.62 -3.31
C VAL A 948 23.74 6.47 -4.51
N ASN A 949 23.16 7.65 -4.28
CA ASN A 949 22.80 8.59 -5.35
C ASN A 949 24.02 9.20 -6.07
N GLU A 950 25.17 9.27 -5.37
CA GLU A 950 26.46 9.73 -5.89
C GLU A 950 27.17 8.71 -6.81
N ILE A 951 26.65 7.48 -6.95
CA ILE A 951 27.24 6.43 -7.81
C ILE A 951 27.07 6.76 -9.30
N GLU A 952 28.15 6.64 -10.07
CA GLU A 952 28.18 6.94 -11.52
C GLU A 952 27.35 5.96 -12.37
N SER A 953 27.37 4.66 -12.05
CA SER A 953 26.53 3.65 -12.72
C SER A 953 25.07 3.81 -12.29
N GLU A 954 24.21 4.20 -13.25
CA GLU A 954 22.76 4.28 -13.06
C GLU A 954 22.16 2.91 -12.72
N GLU A 955 22.71 1.83 -13.27
CA GLU A 955 22.24 0.46 -13.06
C GLU A 955 22.45 0.02 -11.60
N ILE A 956 23.67 0.23 -11.08
CA ILE A 956 24.02 -0.05 -9.68
C ILE A 956 23.24 0.87 -8.74
N LYS A 957 23.14 2.17 -9.06
CA LYS A 957 22.39 3.17 -8.27
C LYS A 957 20.90 2.83 -8.14
N LEU A 958 20.24 2.47 -9.24
CA LEU A 958 18.83 2.04 -9.23
C LEU A 958 18.62 0.76 -8.41
N VAL A 959 19.50 -0.23 -8.57
CA VAL A 959 19.45 -1.50 -7.83
C VAL A 959 19.66 -1.29 -6.33
N LEU A 960 20.71 -0.56 -5.94
CA LEU A 960 21.05 -0.29 -4.54
C LEU A 960 19.98 0.58 -3.89
N GLY A 961 19.57 1.68 -4.51
CA GLY A 961 18.51 2.55 -3.99
C GLY A 961 17.21 1.79 -3.72
N PHE A 962 16.74 0.97 -4.67
CA PHE A 962 15.56 0.12 -4.49
C PHE A 962 15.71 -0.92 -3.38
N ARG A 963 16.90 -1.53 -3.23
CA ARG A 963 17.17 -2.48 -2.14
C ARG A 963 17.31 -1.79 -0.78
N LEU A 964 17.84 -0.57 -0.72
CA LEU A 964 17.95 0.24 0.48
C LEU A 964 16.55 0.56 1.06
N LEU A 965 15.57 0.88 0.20
CA LEU A 965 14.16 1.04 0.59
C LEU A 965 13.54 -0.20 1.27
N LYS A 966 14.10 -1.40 1.03
CA LYS A 966 13.60 -2.68 1.57
C LYS A 966 14.30 -3.11 2.86
N LEU A 967 15.27 -2.33 3.35
CA LEU A 967 15.82 -2.47 4.71
C LEU A 967 14.77 -2.19 5.79
N MET A 968 13.88 -1.22 5.55
CA MET A 968 12.83 -0.81 6.50
C MET A 968 11.90 -1.96 6.90
N GLU A 969 11.45 -1.92 8.15
CA GLU A 969 10.39 -2.81 8.64
C GLU A 969 9.00 -2.23 8.34
N ALA A 970 7.95 -2.97 8.68
CA ALA A 970 6.62 -2.39 8.78
C ALA A 970 6.49 -1.67 10.12
N ALA A 971 6.02 -0.42 10.12
CA ALA A 971 5.69 0.31 11.34
C ALA A 971 4.37 -0.21 11.95
N GLN A 972 4.42 -0.66 13.20
CA GLN A 972 3.40 -1.46 13.88
C GLN A 972 2.76 -0.70 15.04
N TYR A 973 1.46 -0.92 15.25
CA TYR A 973 0.77 -0.54 16.47
C TYR A 973 1.16 -1.46 17.63
N PHE A 974 1.25 -0.92 18.84
CA PHE A 974 1.51 -1.67 20.06
C PHE A 974 0.91 -0.97 21.29
N VAL A 975 0.89 -1.71 22.40
CA VAL A 975 0.67 -1.15 23.75
C VAL A 975 1.97 -1.34 24.49
N VAL A 976 2.46 -0.32 25.21
CA VAL A 976 3.72 -0.42 25.94
C VAL A 976 3.64 -1.50 27.03
N ASP A 977 4.68 -2.31 27.12
CA ASP A 977 4.80 -3.42 28.05
C ASP A 977 6.24 -3.58 28.56
N GLU A 978 6.88 -4.73 28.33
CA GLU A 978 8.30 -4.96 28.58
C GLU A 978 9.19 -4.44 27.43
N THR A 979 8.58 -3.96 26.33
CA THR A 979 9.25 -3.29 25.21
C THR A 979 10.09 -2.10 25.70
N PRO A 980 11.43 -2.09 25.52
CA PRO A 980 12.31 -1.01 25.98
C PRO A 980 11.99 0.36 25.37
N GLU A 981 12.24 1.45 26.12
CA GLU A 981 11.89 2.82 25.69
C GLU A 981 12.52 3.23 24.35
N ASN A 982 13.73 2.76 24.08
CA ASN A 982 14.43 3.00 22.82
C ASN A 982 13.80 2.31 21.60
N GLU A 983 12.91 1.33 21.80
CA GLU A 983 12.17 0.66 20.72
C GLU A 983 10.81 1.31 20.42
N TRP A 984 10.29 2.17 21.31
CA TRP A 984 9.05 2.94 21.07
C TRP A 984 9.20 3.94 19.90
N ARG A 985 10.45 4.25 19.51
CA ARG A 985 10.80 5.19 18.44
C ARG A 985 10.10 4.85 17.12
N HIS A 986 9.65 5.87 16.40
CA HIS A 986 9.30 5.74 15.00
C HIS A 986 10.49 6.13 14.11
N TYR A 987 11.44 5.19 13.93
CA TYR A 987 12.73 5.35 13.23
C TYR A 987 12.67 6.30 12.02
N ALA A 988 11.86 5.99 11.00
CA ALA A 988 11.85 6.80 9.77
C ALA A 988 11.30 8.23 9.92
N LEU A 989 10.59 8.55 11.01
CA LEU A 989 10.15 9.92 11.33
C LEU A 989 11.12 10.65 12.28
N ASP A 990 12.10 9.92 12.83
CA ASP A 990 13.02 10.36 13.87
C ASP A 990 12.33 10.91 15.14
N PHE A 991 11.19 10.31 15.50
CA PHE A 991 10.41 10.66 16.69
C PHE A 991 10.55 9.58 17.77
N ASP A 992 10.84 9.99 19.01
CA ASP A 992 11.00 9.08 20.18
C ASP A 992 9.69 8.36 20.53
N VAL A 993 8.55 9.02 20.31
CA VAL A 993 7.20 8.52 20.57
C VAL A 993 6.29 8.94 19.43
N TYR A 994 5.42 8.04 18.97
CA TYR A 994 4.43 8.31 17.92
C TYR A 994 3.18 7.43 18.11
N THR A 995 2.03 7.91 17.65
CA THR A 995 0.79 7.13 17.57
C THR A 995 -0.03 7.59 16.35
N HIS A 996 -1.24 7.08 16.17
CA HIS A 996 -2.22 7.63 15.24
C HIS A 996 -3.47 8.12 15.99
N PHE A 997 -3.80 9.39 15.78
CA PHE A 997 -4.93 10.14 16.32
C PHE A 997 -5.74 10.84 15.21
N THR A 998 -5.10 11.14 14.08
CA THR A 998 -5.59 12.09 13.06
C THR A 998 -6.45 11.49 11.95
N SER A 999 -6.93 10.24 12.06
CA SER A 999 -7.84 9.68 11.04
C SER A 999 -8.86 8.64 11.56
N PRO A 1000 -9.70 9.00 12.55
CA PRO A 1000 -10.60 8.06 13.22
C PRO A 1000 -11.81 7.62 12.38
N ILE A 1001 -12.17 8.28 11.28
CA ILE A 1001 -13.25 7.82 10.39
C ILE A 1001 -12.86 6.52 9.67
N ARG A 1002 -11.56 6.30 9.47
CA ARG A 1002 -10.98 5.23 8.63
C ARG A 1002 -9.89 4.39 9.31
N ARG A 1003 -9.63 4.59 10.61
CA ARG A 1003 -8.69 3.82 11.43
C ARG A 1003 -9.22 3.64 12.86
N TYR A 1004 -9.48 2.40 13.29
CA TYR A 1004 -9.94 2.10 14.64
C TYR A 1004 -8.92 2.43 15.75
N PRO A 1005 -7.59 2.25 15.56
CA PRO A 1005 -6.60 2.69 16.55
C PRO A 1005 -6.72 4.17 16.92
N ASP A 1006 -7.11 5.03 15.97
CA ASP A 1006 -7.33 6.45 16.22
C ASP A 1006 -8.59 6.69 17.08
N VAL A 1007 -9.67 5.94 16.86
CA VAL A 1007 -10.88 5.98 17.73
C VAL A 1007 -10.52 5.60 19.18
N LEU A 1008 -9.70 4.55 19.34
CA LEU A 1008 -9.20 4.12 20.64
C LEU A 1008 -8.26 5.18 21.28
N VAL A 1009 -7.38 5.78 20.49
CA VAL A 1009 -6.50 6.89 20.94
C VAL A 1009 -7.31 8.13 21.31
N HIS A 1010 -8.43 8.44 20.64
CA HIS A 1010 -9.36 9.50 21.07
C HIS A 1010 -9.97 9.20 22.45
N ARG A 1011 -10.45 7.97 22.69
CA ARG A 1011 -10.97 7.55 24.00
C ARG A 1011 -9.91 7.68 25.10
N ARG A 1012 -8.70 7.15 24.86
CA ARG A 1012 -7.60 7.20 25.83
C ARG A 1012 -7.08 8.63 26.07
N LEU A 1013 -7.05 9.49 25.04
CA LEU A 1013 -6.71 10.91 25.19
C LEU A 1013 -7.76 11.67 26.00
N GLN A 1014 -9.06 11.38 25.81
CA GLN A 1014 -10.11 12.01 26.60
C GLN A 1014 -9.96 11.67 28.10
N ILE A 1015 -9.80 10.38 28.43
CA ILE A 1015 -9.52 9.92 29.80
C ILE A 1015 -8.25 10.58 30.38
N ALA A 1016 -7.21 10.75 29.56
CA ALA A 1016 -5.97 11.41 29.96
C ALA A 1016 -6.10 12.93 30.20
N LEU A 1017 -7.06 13.61 29.58
CA LEU A 1017 -7.39 15.01 29.86
C LEU A 1017 -8.33 15.15 31.06
N GLU A 1018 -9.27 14.23 31.21
CA GLU A 1018 -10.27 14.22 32.29
C GLU A 1018 -9.74 13.60 33.61
N GLN A 1019 -8.54 13.00 33.59
CA GLN A 1019 -7.86 12.37 34.73
C GLN A 1019 -8.69 11.29 35.45
N GLN A 1020 -9.60 10.64 34.72
CA GLN A 1020 -10.42 9.51 35.20
C GLN A 1020 -9.56 8.25 35.39
N GLU A 1021 -10.04 7.30 36.19
CA GLU A 1021 -9.41 5.98 36.33
C GLU A 1021 -9.77 5.05 35.16
N ILE A 1022 -8.79 4.24 34.73
CA ILE A 1022 -8.89 3.40 33.52
C ILE A 1022 -9.99 2.34 33.62
N ASP A 1023 -10.29 1.86 34.83
CA ASP A 1023 -11.14 0.68 35.07
C ASP A 1023 -12.57 0.84 34.53
N GLN A 1024 -13.02 2.09 34.34
CA GLN A 1024 -14.36 2.42 33.82
C GLN A 1024 -14.59 2.01 32.35
N THR A 1025 -13.55 1.67 31.57
CA THR A 1025 -13.72 1.22 30.16
C THR A 1025 -13.82 -0.29 30.00
N GLY A 1026 -13.39 -1.08 30.99
CA GLY A 1026 -13.21 -2.53 30.84
C GLY A 1026 -12.16 -2.93 29.78
N GLU A 1027 -11.23 -2.03 29.43
CA GLU A 1027 -10.16 -2.29 28.46
C GLU A 1027 -8.83 -2.65 29.13
N THR A 1028 -8.73 -3.90 29.57
CA THR A 1028 -7.48 -4.43 30.13
C THR A 1028 -6.32 -4.32 29.13
N ARG A 1029 -5.08 -4.17 29.63
CA ARG A 1029 -3.86 -4.13 28.81
C ARG A 1029 -3.82 -5.25 27.77
N ASP A 1030 -4.24 -6.46 28.14
CA ASP A 1030 -4.11 -7.62 27.28
C ASP A 1030 -5.25 -7.69 26.23
N LYS A 1031 -6.44 -7.13 26.52
CA LYS A 1031 -7.47 -6.80 25.49
C LYS A 1031 -6.93 -5.76 24.51
N LEU A 1032 -6.28 -4.69 25.00
CA LEU A 1032 -5.66 -3.66 24.16
C LEU A 1032 -4.55 -4.24 23.27
N LYS A 1033 -3.68 -5.12 23.79
CA LYS A 1033 -2.66 -5.83 22.99
C LYS A 1033 -3.28 -6.69 21.88
N ALA A 1034 -4.33 -7.45 22.19
CA ALA A 1034 -5.03 -8.27 21.21
C ALA A 1034 -5.65 -7.41 20.08
N ILE A 1035 -6.26 -6.27 20.43
CA ILE A 1035 -6.79 -5.29 19.48
C ILE A 1035 -5.64 -4.71 18.63
N MET A 1036 -4.50 -4.32 19.20
CA MET A 1036 -3.37 -3.79 18.43
C MET A 1036 -2.76 -4.82 17.46
N GLN A 1037 -2.69 -6.10 17.84
CA GLN A 1037 -2.26 -7.16 16.93
C GLN A 1037 -3.26 -7.36 15.78
N HIS A 1038 -4.56 -7.41 16.06
CA HIS A 1038 -5.61 -7.44 15.03
C HIS A 1038 -5.53 -6.21 14.10
N CYS A 1039 -5.25 -5.03 14.66
CA CYS A 1039 -5.08 -3.80 13.89
C CYS A 1039 -3.87 -3.86 12.94
N ASN A 1040 -2.76 -4.48 13.37
CA ASN A 1040 -1.60 -4.73 12.50
C ASN A 1040 -1.93 -5.71 11.36
N ASP A 1041 -2.61 -6.82 11.67
CA ASP A 1041 -2.96 -7.84 10.68
C ASP A 1041 -3.97 -7.31 9.65
N CYS A 1042 -5.01 -6.61 10.08
CA CYS A 1042 -5.97 -5.94 9.20
C CYS A 1042 -5.32 -4.82 8.38
N LYS A 1043 -4.35 -4.07 8.93
CA LYS A 1043 -3.62 -3.07 8.13
C LYS A 1043 -2.72 -3.69 7.07
N LEU A 1044 -2.13 -4.86 7.35
CA LEU A 1044 -1.37 -5.63 6.36
C LEU A 1044 -2.29 -6.18 5.26
N ASN A 1045 -3.48 -6.69 5.61
CA ASN A 1045 -4.46 -7.20 4.65
C ASN A 1045 -5.05 -6.07 3.77
N SER A 1046 -5.46 -4.95 4.37
CA SER A 1046 -5.87 -3.72 3.66
C SER A 1046 -4.83 -3.29 2.62
N ARG A 1047 -3.54 -3.32 2.99
CA ARG A 1047 -2.46 -3.02 2.04
C ARG A 1047 -2.31 -4.07 0.94
N ARG A 1048 -2.36 -5.38 1.26
CA ARG A 1048 -2.30 -6.43 0.23
C ARG A 1048 -3.42 -6.29 -0.80
N VAL A 1049 -4.63 -5.95 -0.34
CA VAL A 1049 -5.78 -5.69 -1.22
C VAL A 1049 -5.50 -4.51 -2.16
N SER A 1050 -4.98 -3.38 -1.68
CA SER A 1050 -4.55 -2.28 -2.59
C SER A 1050 -3.43 -2.75 -3.53
N ASP A 1051 -2.35 -3.33 -3.00
CA ASP A 1051 -1.19 -3.76 -3.78
C ASP A 1051 -1.61 -4.80 -4.87
N GLN A 1052 -2.61 -5.66 -4.62
CA GLN A 1052 -3.18 -6.61 -5.59
C GLN A 1052 -4.20 -5.98 -6.56
N CYS A 1053 -5.03 -5.05 -6.09
CA CYS A 1053 -5.97 -4.32 -6.95
C CYS A 1053 -5.21 -3.44 -7.97
N ASP A 1054 -4.17 -2.74 -7.52
CA ASP A 1054 -3.29 -1.97 -8.41
C ASP A 1054 -2.60 -2.89 -9.45
N GLN A 1055 -2.26 -4.13 -9.08
CA GLN A 1055 -1.72 -5.13 -10.03
C GLN A 1055 -2.77 -5.68 -11.01
N LEU A 1056 -4.04 -5.85 -10.60
CA LEU A 1056 -5.13 -6.27 -11.48
C LEU A 1056 -5.42 -5.21 -12.56
N PHE A 1057 -5.55 -3.94 -12.17
CA PHE A 1057 -5.81 -2.85 -13.11
C PHE A 1057 -4.60 -2.61 -14.05
N LEU A 1058 -3.38 -2.77 -13.56
CA LEU A 1058 -2.18 -2.79 -14.41
C LEU A 1058 -2.21 -3.97 -15.41
N ALA A 1059 -2.57 -5.18 -14.97
CA ALA A 1059 -2.65 -6.35 -15.82
C ALA A 1059 -3.75 -6.26 -16.89
N LEU A 1060 -4.90 -5.66 -16.57
CA LEU A 1060 -5.97 -5.34 -17.54
C LEU A 1060 -5.47 -4.37 -18.62
N LEU A 1061 -4.81 -3.27 -18.22
CA LEU A 1061 -4.24 -2.30 -19.17
C LEU A 1061 -3.16 -2.94 -20.06
N LEU A 1062 -2.29 -3.77 -19.48
CA LEU A 1062 -1.24 -4.52 -20.19
C LEU A 1062 -1.79 -5.65 -21.09
N LYS A 1063 -3.04 -6.10 -20.88
CA LYS A 1063 -3.71 -7.06 -21.77
C LYS A 1063 -4.17 -6.38 -23.05
N ALA A 1064 -4.72 -5.16 -22.95
CA ALA A 1064 -5.08 -4.34 -24.09
C ALA A 1064 -3.83 -3.80 -24.83
N ASN A 1065 -2.83 -3.33 -24.08
CA ASN A 1065 -1.61 -2.73 -24.63
C ASN A 1065 -0.35 -3.28 -23.95
N PRO A 1066 0.23 -4.39 -24.45
CA PRO A 1066 1.56 -4.84 -24.04
C PRO A 1066 2.63 -3.78 -24.29
N VAL A 1067 3.61 -3.67 -23.39
CA VAL A 1067 4.67 -2.65 -23.44
C VAL A 1067 6.05 -3.26 -23.27
N GLU A 1068 7.05 -2.69 -23.94
CA GLU A 1068 8.45 -3.00 -23.68
C GLU A 1068 9.09 -1.90 -22.83
N VAL A 1069 9.81 -2.31 -21.79
CA VAL A 1069 10.44 -1.43 -20.79
C VAL A 1069 11.81 -1.97 -20.39
N ASP A 1070 12.64 -1.10 -19.82
CA ASP A 1070 13.90 -1.49 -19.22
C ASP A 1070 13.72 -2.05 -17.81
N GLY A 1071 14.50 -3.07 -17.50
CA GLY A 1071 14.68 -3.59 -16.15
C GLY A 1071 16.07 -4.18 -15.99
N TYR A 1072 16.39 -4.63 -14.78
CA TYR A 1072 17.75 -5.00 -14.39
C TYR A 1072 17.79 -6.37 -13.70
N ILE A 1073 18.83 -7.14 -13.98
CA ILE A 1073 19.08 -8.42 -13.30
C ILE A 1073 19.57 -8.14 -11.88
N LEU A 1074 18.77 -8.44 -10.87
CA LEU A 1074 19.05 -8.09 -9.48
C LEU A 1074 19.90 -9.15 -8.76
N SER A 1075 19.59 -10.42 -9.01
CA SER A 1075 20.41 -11.56 -8.59
C SER A 1075 20.18 -12.75 -9.52
N LEU A 1076 21.15 -13.66 -9.59
CA LEU A 1076 21.08 -14.86 -10.41
C LEU A 1076 21.61 -16.05 -9.62
N ASN A 1077 21.01 -17.23 -9.82
CA ASN A 1077 21.54 -18.48 -9.28
C ASN A 1077 21.19 -19.68 -10.19
N LYS A 1078 21.65 -20.88 -9.80
CA LYS A 1078 21.51 -22.14 -10.54
C LYS A 1078 20.05 -22.61 -10.79
N GLN A 1079 19.01 -21.87 -10.33
CA GLN A 1079 17.59 -22.19 -10.54
C GLN A 1079 16.71 -21.01 -10.99
N GLN A 1080 17.09 -19.76 -10.75
CA GLN A 1080 16.24 -18.58 -11.01
C GLN A 1080 17.05 -17.30 -11.31
N ILE A 1081 16.38 -16.38 -12.01
CA ILE A 1081 16.78 -14.98 -12.18
C ILE A 1081 15.82 -14.11 -11.34
N GLU A 1082 16.35 -13.14 -10.59
CA GLU A 1082 15.57 -12.09 -9.92
C GLU A 1082 15.69 -10.80 -10.74
N VAL A 1083 14.57 -10.18 -11.08
CA VAL A 1083 14.51 -9.03 -12.01
C VAL A 1083 13.69 -7.89 -11.40
N ILE A 1084 14.19 -6.67 -11.52
CA ILE A 1084 13.52 -5.41 -11.14
C ILE A 1084 13.07 -4.65 -12.38
N ILE A 1085 11.88 -4.03 -12.33
CA ILE A 1085 11.35 -3.10 -13.33
C ILE A 1085 11.05 -1.76 -12.65
N PRO A 1086 12.02 -0.81 -12.61
CA PRO A 1086 11.88 0.40 -11.81
C PRO A 1086 10.65 1.25 -12.15
N LYS A 1087 10.33 1.40 -13.46
CA LYS A 1087 9.18 2.19 -13.96
C LYS A 1087 7.83 1.82 -13.32
N TYR A 1088 7.65 0.58 -12.92
CA TYR A 1088 6.41 0.09 -12.30
C TYR A 1088 6.61 -0.40 -10.85
N ASN A 1089 7.79 -0.16 -10.26
CA ASN A 1089 8.15 -0.60 -8.90
C ASN A 1089 8.07 -2.14 -8.70
N LEU A 1090 8.19 -2.91 -9.79
CA LEU A 1090 7.96 -4.36 -9.77
C LEU A 1090 9.26 -5.13 -9.53
N GLU A 1091 9.15 -6.23 -8.79
CA GLU A 1091 10.18 -7.25 -8.62
C GLU A 1091 9.55 -8.62 -8.86
N ARG A 1092 10.21 -9.47 -9.64
CA ARG A 1092 9.78 -10.85 -9.91
C ARG A 1092 10.96 -11.81 -9.98
N LYS A 1093 10.67 -13.08 -9.69
CA LYS A 1093 11.60 -14.20 -9.82
C LYS A 1093 11.13 -15.06 -10.98
N VAL A 1094 12.05 -15.34 -11.87
CA VAL A 1094 11.83 -16.07 -13.11
C VAL A 1094 12.67 -17.34 -13.03
N GLU A 1095 12.02 -18.50 -12.89
CA GLU A 1095 12.73 -19.78 -12.79
C GLU A 1095 13.33 -20.16 -14.15
N LEU A 1096 14.58 -20.61 -14.17
CA LEU A 1096 15.30 -20.97 -15.40
C LEU A 1096 14.65 -22.14 -16.13
N ARG A 1097 13.86 -22.98 -15.45
CA ARG A 1097 13.05 -24.04 -16.09
C ARG A 1097 11.97 -23.51 -17.04
N ASN A 1098 11.69 -22.21 -17.02
CA ASN A 1098 10.74 -21.56 -17.93
C ASN A 1098 11.40 -21.02 -19.20
N LEU A 1099 12.74 -21.05 -19.31
CA LEU A 1099 13.45 -20.83 -20.58
C LEU A 1099 12.82 -21.68 -21.67
N LYS A 1100 12.53 -21.09 -22.83
CA LYS A 1100 11.93 -21.84 -23.94
C LYS A 1100 12.87 -22.95 -24.37
N ASN A 1101 12.33 -24.14 -24.65
CA ASN A 1101 13.09 -25.35 -25.04
C ASN A 1101 14.03 -25.18 -26.26
N THR A 1102 13.91 -24.08 -27.00
CA THR A 1102 14.83 -23.65 -28.08
C THR A 1102 16.19 -23.19 -27.56
N TYR A 1103 16.28 -22.81 -26.28
CA TYR A 1103 17.50 -22.37 -25.60
C TYR A 1103 18.03 -23.49 -24.70
N LYS A 1104 19.36 -23.66 -24.71
CA LYS A 1104 20.11 -24.40 -23.68
C LYS A 1104 20.82 -23.39 -22.79
N PHE A 1105 21.10 -23.75 -21.54
CA PHE A 1105 21.79 -22.85 -20.62
C PHE A 1105 22.74 -23.58 -19.68
N THR A 1106 23.83 -22.90 -19.31
CA THR A 1106 24.67 -23.21 -18.15
C THR A 1106 24.67 -22.01 -17.21
N VAL A 1107 24.79 -22.28 -15.90
CA VAL A 1107 25.03 -21.23 -14.89
C VAL A 1107 26.40 -21.50 -14.32
N GLU A 1108 27.33 -20.60 -14.60
CA GLU A 1108 28.73 -20.69 -14.20
C GLU A 1108 29.00 -19.74 -13.04
N GLU A 1109 29.99 -20.08 -12.23
CA GLU A 1109 30.33 -19.41 -10.97
C GLU A 1109 31.74 -18.83 -11.14
N ILE A 1110 31.81 -17.51 -11.33
CA ILE A 1110 33.00 -16.79 -11.83
C ILE A 1110 33.78 -16.11 -10.67
N GLY A 1111 33.33 -16.34 -9.44
CA GLY A 1111 33.95 -15.91 -8.20
C GLY A 1111 32.99 -16.17 -7.04
N GLU A 1112 33.41 -15.87 -5.81
CA GLU A 1112 32.58 -16.07 -4.61
C GLU A 1112 31.19 -15.43 -4.77
N ASN A 1113 30.15 -16.29 -4.80
CA ASN A 1113 28.75 -15.91 -4.97
C ASN A 1113 28.40 -15.12 -6.26
N LYS A 1114 29.30 -15.03 -7.26
CA LYS A 1114 29.07 -14.32 -8.52
C LYS A 1114 28.74 -15.31 -9.65
N PHE A 1115 27.48 -15.33 -10.05
CA PHE A 1115 26.95 -16.20 -11.11
C PHE A 1115 26.77 -15.48 -12.43
N GLU A 1116 27.15 -16.15 -13.52
CA GLU A 1116 26.82 -15.77 -14.90
C GLU A 1116 25.96 -16.87 -15.53
N LEU A 1117 24.91 -16.48 -16.24
CA LEU A 1117 24.07 -17.38 -17.03
C LEU A 1117 24.47 -17.28 -18.49
N ILE A 1118 25.03 -18.37 -19.02
CA ILE A 1118 25.39 -18.52 -20.42
C ILE A 1118 24.26 -19.25 -21.11
N VAL A 1119 23.55 -18.55 -22.01
CA VAL A 1119 22.48 -19.15 -22.82
C VAL A 1119 23.00 -19.42 -24.21
N SER A 1120 22.95 -20.68 -24.62
CA SER A 1120 23.26 -21.13 -25.98
C SER A 1120 21.99 -21.30 -26.80
N TYR A 1121 22.01 -20.78 -28.02
CA TYR A 1121 20.89 -20.78 -28.95
C TYR A 1121 21.36 -21.22 -30.34
N ASN A 1122 20.70 -22.25 -30.88
CA ASN A 1122 20.86 -22.63 -32.26
C ASN A 1122 19.85 -21.82 -33.07
N ASP A 1123 20.31 -20.78 -33.77
CA ASP A 1123 19.42 -19.97 -34.61
C ASP A 1123 19.15 -20.73 -35.93
N PRO A 1124 17.90 -21.04 -36.31
CA PRO A 1124 17.61 -21.76 -37.55
C PRO A 1124 18.01 -20.99 -38.81
N ASP A 1125 18.05 -19.66 -38.70
CA ASP A 1125 18.27 -18.71 -39.79
C ASP A 1125 19.74 -18.22 -39.90
N ASP A 1126 20.68 -18.79 -39.12
CA ASP A 1126 22.10 -18.39 -39.13
C ASP A 1126 23.03 -19.58 -39.45
N GLU A 1127 23.54 -19.61 -40.67
CA GLU A 1127 24.48 -20.64 -41.15
C GLU A 1127 25.80 -20.71 -40.34
N LYS A 1128 26.09 -19.73 -39.47
CA LYS A 1128 27.35 -19.64 -38.71
C LYS A 1128 27.28 -20.16 -37.28
N GLY A 1129 26.16 -20.77 -36.87
CA GLY A 1129 26.11 -21.69 -35.74
C GLY A 1129 25.66 -21.10 -34.39
N VAL A 1130 26.13 -21.72 -33.30
CA VAL A 1130 25.56 -21.50 -31.95
C VAL A 1130 25.88 -20.10 -31.42
N ARG A 1131 24.85 -19.30 -31.18
CA ARG A 1131 24.97 -17.99 -30.54
C ARG A 1131 24.99 -18.16 -29.02
N LEU A 1132 25.94 -17.51 -28.35
CA LEU A 1132 26.06 -17.45 -26.90
C LEU A 1132 25.62 -16.07 -26.39
N TYR A 1133 24.77 -16.06 -25.37
CA TYR A 1133 24.34 -14.86 -24.65
C TYR A 1133 24.79 -14.95 -23.20
N PHE A 1134 25.42 -13.88 -22.73
CA PHE A 1134 25.96 -13.77 -21.38
C PHE A 1134 25.04 -12.86 -20.57
N ILE A 1135 24.51 -13.38 -19.46
CA ILE A 1135 23.56 -12.70 -18.58
C ILE A 1135 24.19 -12.58 -17.19
N LYS A 1136 24.59 -11.35 -16.87
CA LYS A 1136 25.29 -10.96 -15.64
C LYS A 1136 24.35 -10.35 -14.61
N GLN A 1137 24.77 -10.35 -13.36
CA GLN A 1137 24.15 -9.52 -12.33
C GLN A 1137 24.30 -8.03 -12.68
N PHE A 1138 23.29 -7.23 -12.30
CA PHE A 1138 23.11 -5.79 -12.56
C PHE A 1138 22.96 -5.38 -14.03
N GLN A 1139 23.05 -6.31 -14.98
CA GLN A 1139 22.85 -6.05 -16.41
C GLN A 1139 21.44 -5.52 -16.70
N GLN A 1140 21.36 -4.47 -17.53
CA GLN A 1140 20.11 -3.99 -18.11
C GLN A 1140 19.60 -4.96 -19.18
N VAL A 1141 18.31 -5.27 -19.13
CA VAL A 1141 17.61 -6.12 -20.11
C VAL A 1141 16.31 -5.44 -20.55
N LYS A 1142 15.89 -5.69 -21.79
CA LYS A 1142 14.55 -5.32 -22.24
C LYS A 1142 13.55 -6.35 -21.73
N ILE A 1143 12.41 -5.86 -21.26
CA ILE A 1143 11.34 -6.68 -20.69
C ILE A 1143 10.04 -6.31 -21.38
N LYS A 1144 9.39 -7.30 -21.97
CA LYS A 1144 8.01 -7.18 -22.44
C LYS A 1144 7.06 -7.52 -21.30
N LEU A 1145 6.20 -6.57 -20.98
CA LEU A 1145 5.08 -6.71 -20.05
C LEU A 1145 3.78 -6.84 -20.82
N SER A 1146 2.94 -7.77 -20.40
CA SER A 1146 1.65 -8.08 -21.02
C SER A 1146 0.66 -8.57 -19.97
N GLY A 1147 -0.64 -8.48 -20.22
CA GLY A 1147 -1.66 -9.15 -19.41
C GLY A 1147 -1.85 -10.61 -19.84
N THR A 1148 -2.31 -11.47 -18.93
CA THR A 1148 -2.57 -12.89 -19.23
C THR A 1148 -3.97 -13.12 -19.81
N ASP A 1149 -4.07 -14.09 -20.71
CA ASP A 1149 -5.35 -14.49 -21.32
C ASP A 1149 -6.23 -15.28 -20.35
N THR A 1150 -5.61 -16.06 -19.46
CA THR A 1150 -6.26 -16.87 -18.42
C THR A 1150 -6.63 -16.08 -17.17
N PHE A 1151 -7.64 -16.55 -16.43
CA PHE A 1151 -8.05 -15.99 -15.14
C PHE A 1151 -7.42 -16.72 -13.93
N PRO A 1152 -7.08 -16.04 -12.81
CA PRO A 1152 -7.17 -14.59 -12.60
C PRO A 1152 -6.24 -13.82 -13.55
N ILE A 1153 -6.62 -12.60 -13.94
CA ILE A 1153 -5.80 -11.78 -14.83
C ILE A 1153 -4.58 -11.27 -14.05
N GLU A 1154 -3.45 -11.93 -14.28
CA GLU A 1154 -2.12 -11.52 -13.83
C GLU A 1154 -1.36 -10.86 -14.99
N TYR A 1155 -0.27 -10.15 -14.68
CA TYR A 1155 0.66 -9.67 -15.70
C TYR A 1155 1.79 -10.69 -15.93
N GLN A 1156 2.14 -10.90 -17.19
CA GLN A 1156 3.28 -11.72 -17.63
C GLN A 1156 4.49 -10.83 -17.93
N ILE A 1157 5.66 -11.27 -17.45
CA ILE A 1157 6.98 -10.77 -17.82
C ILE A 1157 7.57 -11.71 -18.87
N GLN A 1158 8.19 -11.13 -19.90
CA GLN A 1158 9.02 -11.82 -20.88
C GLN A 1158 10.37 -11.09 -21.00
N ILE A 1159 11.48 -11.80 -20.89
CA ILE A 1159 12.83 -11.21 -20.99
C ILE A 1159 13.29 -11.24 -22.45
N ILE A 1160 13.71 -10.09 -22.98
CA ILE A 1160 14.17 -9.93 -24.36
C ILE A 1160 15.68 -9.67 -24.39
N ILE A 1161 16.39 -10.46 -25.21
CA ILE A 1161 17.81 -10.26 -25.53
C ILE A 1161 17.97 -10.34 -27.05
N ASN A 1162 18.67 -9.36 -27.63
CA ASN A 1162 18.87 -9.20 -29.07
C ASN A 1162 17.58 -9.45 -29.89
N ASN A 1163 16.50 -8.79 -29.49
CA ASN A 1163 15.16 -8.84 -30.10
C ASN A 1163 14.49 -10.23 -30.10
N LYS A 1164 14.99 -11.21 -29.35
CA LYS A 1164 14.35 -12.53 -29.15
C LYS A 1164 13.92 -12.70 -27.69
N VAL A 1165 12.69 -13.19 -27.48
CA VAL A 1165 12.15 -13.47 -26.14
C VAL A 1165 12.73 -14.79 -25.62
N LEU A 1166 13.55 -14.66 -24.57
CA LEU A 1166 14.35 -15.68 -23.90
C LEU A 1166 13.50 -16.58 -22.99
N ILE A 1167 12.75 -15.93 -22.09
CA ILE A 1167 11.81 -16.50 -21.11
C ILE A 1167 10.50 -15.74 -21.26
#